data_AF-A0A8H6ELK5-F1
#
_entry.id   AF-A0A8H6ELK5-F1
#
_cell.length_a   1.000
_cell.length_b   1.000
_cell.length_c   1.000
_cell.angle_alpha   90.00
_cell.angle_beta   90.00
_cell.angle_gamma   90.00
#
_symmetry.space_group_name_H-M   'P 1'
#
loop_
_entity.id
_entity.type
_entity.pdbx_description
1 polymer ?
#
loop_
_entity_poly.entity_id
_entity_poly.type
_entity_poly.pdbx_seq_one_letter_code
_entity_poly.pdbx_strand_id
1 'polypeptide(L)'
;MTQDFNWNLPGLNKLEFTAYANLLALRNDGQVESVSLGTELSDKNESTIDSDAISIDTSYRDQISDSGYHQLKTKFLDCLAELIANRKGGKYVACSSMMEDEENVTLWITRNGGFQIVDNIFFEKLSKRLSGLFHGKDLPNRIVEVVLWNEMLAYYEDRLEETYIPNLRLSLKSYNTTFNDYNNDRFATARNELSVLQNQTFARLETGQRLIDRHSTLVTKAYELRKSKVVEELLQTSPKSTKQTRKLWLDICFLGRLRVILERFKEVSLKLPSFNNVTITAVTGDRIPQKALKDALKLKETLKLLDLPTDTLTVKTVIGPSWTVAKAEREYGKLQKQALNIHAEIQMILFLSKNERLLDQSFAYFGCSKYSCFMCSHFLKAYGRIGTRGCHGRLFKPWTVPEAIGLASSQADKVAKSVVQVQKDIEKELKSDFDKAIRLEKTSVVGGSSIFSDHNSEKSGKHLVIERRKKKMEQERVARLFNRPSVERSGTPFPKRTWGNLSDGTLVESEELGECNTCSRVTSRLCSICNIDYYCSESCETRTNGSHVFTCAKRPLTSADYLYINISENTIPDEEEVLEDFGFNHLSSFADRSNLLGLYKGLWLGGVPVEDIHRWQVESTLITNIKKHFYQINEAHRGGYFPWFLVNLHILEKPLTKEESTQNLLATFYDQAQLYLDKEDQHKQPSQLKPEAKMKCYELLATALHMARPNPIQMNWYNFGFCTCNDEREESALGVLYTRLLLGNELLGDLRGNTQHMFYGPAPLTATFTEFWHAYESGTLIELIDSKGLKKMRSEFKLLEWFLSVSPSGPQPSVWSLKQFVAIDNPAEFPPNETVKVDYGFMNCQTFEETCILLETYKRLLREADLLELHEACLAGELFEFAESYHHMDENHRR
;
A
#
# COMPACT_ATOMS: atom_id res chain seq x y z
N MET A 1 -29.90 33.01 8.20
CA MET A 1 -29.38 34.39 8.12
C MET A 1 -28.03 34.34 7.43
N THR A 2 -27.77 35.17 6.41
CA THR A 2 -26.44 35.17 5.79
C THR A 2 -25.44 35.90 6.69
N GLN A 3 -24.20 35.42 6.73
CA GLN A 3 -23.10 36.04 7.46
C GLN A 3 -21.98 36.42 6.48
N ASP A 4 -21.21 37.44 6.84
CA ASP A 4 -20.07 37.87 6.04
C ASP A 4 -18.79 37.44 6.73
N PHE A 5 -17.87 36.85 5.96
CA PHE A 5 -16.51 36.64 6.41
C PHE A 5 -15.70 37.92 6.16
N ASN A 6 -15.17 38.48 7.23
CA ASN A 6 -14.20 39.57 7.18
C ASN A 6 -13.04 39.31 8.14
N TRP A 7 -11.91 39.96 7.89
CA TRP A 7 -10.69 39.79 8.68
C TRP A 7 -10.75 40.45 10.07
N ASN A 8 -11.88 41.07 10.45
CA ASN A 8 -12.09 41.65 11.79
C ASN A 8 -12.76 40.66 12.76
N LEU A 9 -13.06 39.42 12.32
CA LEU A 9 -13.60 38.40 13.21
C LEU A 9 -12.58 38.01 14.30
N PRO A 10 -13.03 37.61 15.51
CA PRO A 10 -12.15 37.31 16.63
C PRO A 10 -11.08 36.27 16.28
N GLY A 11 -9.83 36.56 16.63
CA GLY A 11 -8.68 35.68 16.38
C GLY A 11 -8.05 35.79 14.99
N LEU A 12 -8.56 36.68 14.12
CA LEU A 12 -7.98 36.96 12.82
C LEU A 12 -7.22 38.28 12.81
N ASN A 13 -6.04 38.27 12.20
CA ASN A 13 -5.31 39.48 11.84
C ASN A 13 -4.65 39.29 10.47
N LYS A 14 -5.18 39.98 9.46
CA LYS A 14 -4.70 39.84 8.07
C LYS A 14 -3.24 40.25 7.88
N LEU A 15 -2.80 41.27 8.62
CA LEU A 15 -1.42 41.76 8.55
C LEU A 15 -0.46 40.71 9.12
N GLU A 16 -0.79 40.15 10.28
CA GLU A 16 0.01 39.09 10.95
C GLU A 16 0.04 37.82 10.11
N PHE A 17 -1.12 37.34 9.67
CA PHE A 17 -1.23 36.14 8.84
C PHE A 17 -0.35 36.24 7.57
N THR A 18 -0.47 37.37 6.86
CA THR A 18 0.32 37.61 5.65
C THR A 18 1.81 37.74 5.97
N ALA A 19 2.15 38.33 7.11
CA ALA A 19 3.52 38.46 7.58
C ALA A 19 4.18 37.11 7.86
N TYR A 20 3.48 36.21 8.56
CA TYR A 20 3.97 34.86 8.85
C TYR A 20 4.06 34.01 7.60
N ALA A 21 3.03 34.02 6.74
CA ALA A 21 3.05 33.28 5.48
C ALA A 21 4.23 33.70 4.58
N ASN A 22 4.46 35.01 4.41
CA ASN A 22 5.57 35.52 3.63
C ASN A 22 6.94 35.21 4.23
N LEU A 23 7.05 35.18 5.56
CA LEU A 23 8.28 34.80 6.25
C LEU A 23 8.60 33.32 6.01
N LEU A 24 7.61 32.45 6.20
CA LEU A 24 7.75 31.01 5.95
C LEU A 24 8.07 30.71 4.48
N ALA A 25 7.54 31.51 3.55
CA ALA A 25 7.83 31.38 2.12
C ALA A 25 9.28 31.68 1.71
N LEU A 26 10.10 32.23 2.62
CA LEU A 26 11.54 32.41 2.42
C LEU A 26 12.33 31.18 2.88
N ARG A 27 11.79 30.38 3.81
CA ARG A 27 12.38 29.13 4.29
C ARG A 27 12.29 28.08 3.18
N ASN A 28 13.39 27.36 2.92
CA ASN A 28 13.44 26.23 1.96
C ASN A 28 12.84 26.53 0.56
N ASP A 29 13.01 27.75 0.04
CA ASP A 29 12.40 28.21 -1.23
C ASP A 29 10.85 28.05 -1.28
N GLY A 30 10.23 28.05 -0.10
CA GLY A 30 8.81 27.86 0.15
C GLY A 30 8.40 26.40 0.37
N GLN A 31 9.30 25.43 0.37
CA GLN A 31 8.99 24.02 0.64
C GLN A 31 8.87 23.78 2.15
N VAL A 32 7.64 23.61 2.65
CA VAL A 32 7.33 23.50 4.09
C VAL A 32 7.30 22.03 4.53
N GLU A 33 6.67 21.17 3.75
CA GLU A 33 6.55 19.72 4.03
C GLU A 33 6.83 18.89 2.77
N SER A 34 6.98 17.57 2.90
CA SER A 34 7.13 16.67 1.75
C SER A 34 5.80 16.52 0.97
N VAL A 35 5.87 16.00 -0.25
CA VAL A 35 4.65 15.68 -1.01
C VAL A 35 3.84 14.64 -0.24
N SER A 36 2.60 14.98 0.07
CA SER A 36 1.59 14.02 0.53
C SER A 36 0.67 13.68 -0.62
N LEU A 37 0.50 12.38 -0.87
CA LEU A 37 -0.55 11.91 -1.76
C LEU A 37 -1.89 12.09 -1.04
N GLY A 38 -2.95 12.37 -1.80
CA GLY A 38 -4.29 12.54 -1.25
C GLY A 38 -4.68 11.34 -0.40
N THR A 39 -5.51 11.56 0.61
CA THR A 39 -6.16 10.46 1.34
C THR A 39 -7.01 9.68 0.33
N GLU A 40 -6.53 8.54 -0.14
CA GLU A 40 -7.39 7.49 -0.66
C GLU A 40 -8.36 7.16 0.48
N LEU A 41 -9.54 7.77 0.45
CA LEU A 41 -10.64 7.39 1.32
C LEU A 41 -11.01 5.97 0.93
N SER A 42 -10.44 5.00 1.65
CA SER A 42 -10.82 3.58 1.66
C SER A 42 -11.13 2.98 0.28
N ASP A 43 -10.09 2.55 -0.45
CA ASP A 43 -10.24 1.59 -1.56
C ASP A 43 -10.76 0.24 -1.01
N LYS A 44 -12.07 0.12 -0.88
CA LYS A 44 -12.82 -1.13 -1.03
C LYS A 44 -13.48 -1.07 -2.41
N ASN A 45 -13.13 -2.04 -3.25
CA ASN A 45 -13.88 -2.47 -4.44
C ASN A 45 -13.82 -1.55 -5.68
N GLU A 46 -12.84 -1.79 -6.55
CA GLU A 46 -13.06 -1.78 -8.00
C GLU A 46 -12.59 -3.13 -8.56
N SER A 47 -13.53 -4.09 -8.67
CA SER A 47 -13.42 -5.25 -9.57
C SER A 47 -14.32 -4.97 -10.76
N THR A 48 -13.73 -4.86 -11.95
CA THR A 48 -14.45 -4.68 -13.21
C THR A 48 -15.12 -5.97 -13.66
N ILE A 49 -16.42 -6.15 -13.38
CA ILE A 49 -17.31 -6.98 -14.22
C ILE A 49 -18.67 -6.29 -14.34
N ASP A 50 -19.12 -6.24 -15.59
CA ASP A 50 -20.42 -5.81 -16.06
C ASP A 50 -21.51 -6.80 -15.57
N SER A 51 -22.15 -6.52 -14.44
CA SER A 51 -23.42 -7.16 -14.08
C SER A 51 -24.22 -6.27 -13.13
N ASP A 52 -25.46 -5.98 -13.50
CA ASP A 52 -26.44 -5.27 -12.69
C ASP A 52 -26.62 -5.92 -11.30
N ALA A 53 -26.69 -5.06 -10.28
CA ALA A 53 -26.96 -5.31 -8.86
C ALA A 53 -25.76 -5.74 -7.98
N ILE A 54 -25.12 -4.75 -7.34
CA ILE A 54 -24.28 -4.93 -6.15
C ILE A 54 -25.13 -4.60 -4.91
N SER A 55 -25.17 -5.51 -3.93
CA SER A 55 -25.82 -5.31 -2.63
C SER A 55 -25.00 -4.34 -1.78
N ILE A 56 -25.61 -3.23 -1.37
CA ILE A 56 -25.02 -2.18 -0.50
C ILE A 56 -25.08 -2.63 0.97
N ASP A 57 -23.96 -2.58 1.69
CA ASP A 57 -23.91 -2.80 3.14
C ASP A 57 -24.57 -1.63 3.88
N THR A 58 -25.76 -1.87 4.43
CA THR A 58 -26.60 -0.88 5.11
C THR A 58 -26.17 -0.54 6.55
N SER A 59 -25.08 -1.14 7.06
CA SER A 59 -24.62 -0.92 8.43
C SER A 59 -23.87 0.41 8.66
N TYR A 60 -23.46 1.10 7.58
CA TYR A 60 -22.78 2.40 7.64
C TYR A 60 -23.58 3.48 6.92
N ARG A 61 -24.08 4.47 7.67
CA ARG A 61 -24.95 5.55 7.16
C ARG A 61 -24.32 6.37 6.02
N ASP A 62 -22.99 6.46 5.99
CA ASP A 62 -22.22 7.21 4.99
C ASP A 62 -21.87 6.39 3.73
N GLN A 63 -22.03 5.04 3.76
CA GLN A 63 -21.74 4.15 2.62
C GLN A 63 -22.98 3.83 1.77
N ILE A 64 -24.18 4.20 2.23
CA ILE A 64 -25.42 4.05 1.44
C ILE A 64 -25.42 5.00 0.22
N SER A 65 -24.58 6.05 0.22
CA SER A 65 -24.48 7.05 -0.85
C SER A 65 -23.24 6.89 -1.76
N ASP A 66 -22.35 5.93 -1.48
CA ASP A 66 -21.14 5.74 -2.30
C ASP A 66 -21.44 4.78 -3.45
N SER A 67 -21.63 5.34 -4.64
CA SER A 67 -22.11 4.63 -5.83
C SER A 67 -21.10 3.65 -6.46
N GLY A 68 -20.07 3.20 -5.73
CA GLY A 68 -18.97 2.39 -6.28
C GLY A 68 -18.13 3.11 -7.36
N TYR A 69 -18.37 4.40 -7.59
CA TYR A 69 -17.72 5.22 -8.61
C TYR A 69 -16.87 6.35 -8.01
N HIS A 70 -16.56 6.30 -6.71
CA HIS A 70 -15.79 7.32 -6.03
C HIS A 70 -14.48 7.64 -6.77
N GLN A 71 -13.68 6.61 -7.05
CA GLN A 71 -12.40 6.75 -7.72
C GLN A 71 -12.54 7.25 -9.17
N LEU A 72 -13.62 6.85 -9.85
CA LEU A 72 -13.94 7.32 -11.19
C LEU A 72 -14.26 8.83 -11.19
N LYS A 73 -15.05 9.30 -10.21
CA LYS A 73 -15.41 10.71 -10.02
C LYS A 73 -14.20 11.57 -9.64
N THR A 74 -13.34 11.12 -8.73
CA THR A 74 -12.11 11.85 -8.38
C THR A 74 -11.18 12.02 -9.59
N LYS A 75 -10.96 10.94 -10.36
CA LYS A 75 -10.17 10.98 -11.61
C LYS A 75 -10.79 11.89 -12.66
N PHE A 76 -12.12 11.87 -12.81
CA PHE A 76 -12.83 12.77 -13.72
C PHE A 76 -12.62 14.23 -13.36
N LEU A 77 -12.80 14.58 -12.08
CA LEU A 77 -12.61 15.95 -11.60
C LEU A 77 -11.18 16.43 -11.82
N ASP A 78 -10.18 15.60 -11.54
CA ASP A 78 -8.78 15.94 -11.84
C ASP A 78 -8.53 16.15 -13.34
N CYS A 79 -9.06 15.28 -14.20
CA CYS A 79 -8.96 15.42 -15.65
C CYS A 79 -9.63 16.71 -16.15
N LEU A 80 -10.79 17.04 -15.59
CA LEU A 80 -11.51 18.27 -15.90
C LEU A 80 -10.68 19.50 -15.50
N ALA A 81 -10.11 19.51 -14.29
CA ALA A 81 -9.23 20.59 -13.85
C ALA A 81 -7.97 20.69 -14.73
N GLU A 82 -7.38 19.56 -15.13
CA GLU A 82 -6.23 19.52 -16.05
C GLU A 82 -6.55 20.10 -17.44
N LEU A 83 -7.72 19.79 -18.01
CA LEU A 83 -8.17 20.35 -19.29
C LEU A 83 -8.33 21.87 -19.21
N ILE A 84 -8.94 22.35 -18.13
CA ILE A 84 -9.23 23.76 -17.91
C ILE A 84 -7.95 24.57 -17.64
N ALA A 85 -6.89 23.90 -17.17
CA ALA A 85 -5.54 24.45 -17.08
C ALA A 85 -4.82 24.48 -18.44
N ASN A 86 -5.52 24.98 -19.46
CA ASN A 86 -5.17 24.96 -20.89
C ASN A 86 -3.95 25.80 -21.29
N ARG A 87 -3.24 26.41 -20.34
CA ARG A 87 -2.02 27.19 -20.58
C ARG A 87 -1.03 27.03 -19.43
N LYS A 88 0.25 27.29 -19.68
CA LYS A 88 1.29 27.17 -18.64
C LYS A 88 1.30 28.40 -17.73
N GLY A 89 1.36 28.15 -16.42
CA GLY A 89 1.57 29.20 -15.40
C GLY A 89 0.67 29.04 -14.18
N GLY A 90 1.03 29.72 -13.09
CA GLY A 90 0.25 29.71 -11.84
C GLY A 90 -1.16 30.27 -12.00
N LYS A 91 -1.34 31.26 -12.89
CA LYS A 91 -2.65 31.88 -13.19
C LYS A 91 -3.64 30.94 -13.87
N TYR A 92 -3.18 29.84 -14.46
CA TYR A 92 -4.04 28.86 -15.13
C TYR A 92 -4.25 27.59 -14.31
N VAL A 93 -3.73 27.52 -13.08
CA VAL A 93 -4.07 26.43 -12.17
C VAL A 93 -5.57 26.48 -11.88
N ALA A 94 -6.20 25.32 -11.92
CA ALA A 94 -7.65 25.18 -11.91
C ALA A 94 -8.08 24.10 -10.92
N CYS A 95 -9.30 24.24 -10.43
CA CYS A 95 -9.95 23.33 -9.50
C CYS A 95 -11.39 23.06 -9.98
N SER A 96 -11.87 21.84 -9.77
CA SER A 96 -13.20 21.38 -10.13
C SER A 96 -13.90 20.71 -8.94
N SER A 97 -15.22 20.78 -8.93
CA SER A 97 -16.11 20.10 -7.98
C SER A 97 -17.38 19.67 -8.70
N MET A 98 -18.15 18.77 -8.12
CA MET A 98 -19.40 18.29 -8.69
C MET A 98 -20.47 18.06 -7.62
N MET A 99 -21.72 18.18 -8.05
CA MET A 99 -22.91 17.73 -7.35
C MET A 99 -23.75 16.94 -8.35
N GLU A 100 -24.23 15.79 -7.90
CA GLU A 100 -25.04 14.88 -8.70
C GLU A 100 -26.45 14.82 -8.16
N ASP A 101 -27.37 14.65 -9.09
CA ASP A 101 -28.75 14.27 -8.90
C ASP A 101 -29.01 13.00 -9.76
N GLU A 102 -30.22 12.45 -9.74
CA GLU A 102 -30.54 11.17 -10.41
C GLU A 102 -30.15 11.14 -11.90
N GLU A 103 -30.43 12.21 -12.64
CA GLU A 103 -30.13 12.33 -14.08
C GLU A 103 -29.28 13.57 -14.45
N ASN A 104 -28.86 14.35 -13.46
CA ASN A 104 -28.18 15.62 -13.71
C ASN A 104 -26.87 15.68 -12.94
N VAL A 105 -25.84 16.25 -13.57
CA VAL A 105 -24.59 16.59 -12.89
C VAL A 105 -24.27 18.06 -13.11
N THR A 106 -24.05 18.76 -12.00
CA THR A 106 -23.55 20.13 -12.00
C THR A 106 -22.08 20.11 -11.65
N LEU A 107 -21.25 20.59 -12.57
CA LEU A 107 -19.80 20.70 -12.45
C LEU A 107 -19.44 22.17 -12.22
N TRP A 108 -18.79 22.46 -11.10
CA TRP A 108 -18.23 23.79 -10.85
C TRP A 108 -16.76 23.81 -11.13
N ILE A 109 -16.29 24.89 -11.75
CA ILE A 109 -14.89 25.06 -12.11
C ILE A 109 -14.38 26.43 -11.71
N THR A 110 -13.13 26.48 -11.26
CA THR A 110 -12.40 27.69 -10.86
C THR A 110 -11.02 27.68 -11.47
N ARG A 111 -10.45 28.87 -11.71
CA ARG A 111 -9.08 29.05 -12.22
C ARG A 111 -8.48 30.27 -11.55
N ASN A 112 -7.22 30.19 -11.11
CA ASN A 112 -6.54 31.25 -10.35
C ASN A 112 -6.71 32.65 -10.99
N GLY A 113 -6.56 32.75 -12.31
CA GLY A 113 -6.70 33.98 -13.08
C GLY A 113 -8.10 34.23 -13.66
N GLY A 114 -9.10 33.43 -13.28
CA GLY A 114 -10.46 33.50 -13.81
C GLY A 114 -10.60 33.00 -15.25
N PHE A 115 -11.83 33.10 -15.78
CA PHE A 115 -12.21 32.67 -17.13
C PHE A 115 -12.51 33.85 -18.05
N GLN A 116 -12.16 33.70 -19.32
CA GLN A 116 -12.47 34.61 -20.41
C GLN A 116 -13.74 34.14 -21.14
N ILE A 117 -14.29 35.00 -22.00
CA ILE A 117 -15.50 34.68 -22.80
C ILE A 117 -15.29 33.41 -23.63
N VAL A 118 -14.11 33.25 -24.23
CA VAL A 118 -13.76 32.05 -25.03
C VAL A 118 -13.78 30.76 -24.21
N ASP A 119 -13.45 30.83 -22.92
CA ASP A 119 -13.51 29.66 -22.03
C ASP A 119 -14.97 29.24 -21.81
N ASN A 120 -15.87 30.19 -21.54
CA ASN A 120 -17.29 29.90 -21.31
C ASN A 120 -17.96 29.27 -22.53
N ILE A 121 -17.65 29.75 -23.75
CA ILE A 121 -18.13 29.15 -25.00
C ILE A 121 -17.67 27.69 -25.11
N PHE A 122 -16.44 27.39 -24.70
CA PHE A 122 -15.94 26.02 -24.68
C PHE A 122 -16.66 25.16 -23.62
N PHE A 123 -16.92 25.69 -22.42
CA PHE A 123 -17.62 24.94 -21.36
C PHE A 123 -19.05 24.59 -21.74
N GLU A 124 -19.78 25.49 -22.41
CA GLU A 124 -21.12 25.19 -22.94
C GLU A 124 -21.09 24.06 -23.98
N LYS A 125 -20.08 24.07 -24.87
CA LYS A 125 -19.88 22.99 -25.84
C LYS A 125 -19.56 21.68 -25.13
N LEU A 126 -18.60 21.71 -24.20
CA LEU A 126 -18.17 20.55 -23.42
C LEU A 126 -19.34 19.90 -22.67
N SER A 127 -20.18 20.70 -22.01
CA SER A 127 -21.43 20.26 -21.35
C SER A 127 -22.31 19.44 -22.29
N LYS A 128 -22.57 19.98 -23.49
CA LYS A 128 -23.39 19.33 -24.52
C LYS A 128 -22.74 18.05 -25.05
N ARG A 129 -21.41 18.01 -25.20
CA ARG A 129 -20.69 16.82 -25.67
C ARG A 129 -20.70 15.70 -24.63
N LEU A 130 -20.45 16.02 -23.35
CA LEU A 130 -20.48 15.03 -22.29
C LEU A 130 -21.88 14.39 -22.16
N SER A 131 -22.92 15.22 -22.19
CA SER A 131 -24.31 14.73 -22.25
C SER A 131 -24.57 13.91 -23.52
N GLY A 132 -24.07 14.34 -24.67
CA GLY A 132 -24.20 13.62 -25.93
C GLY A 132 -23.50 12.25 -25.94
N LEU A 133 -22.40 12.09 -25.20
CA LEU A 133 -21.74 10.79 -25.04
C LEU A 133 -22.62 9.79 -24.30
N PHE A 134 -23.37 10.24 -23.28
CA PHE A 134 -24.34 9.41 -22.56
C PHE A 134 -25.50 8.94 -23.45
N HIS A 135 -26.09 9.84 -24.23
CA HIS A 135 -27.20 9.50 -25.14
C HIS A 135 -26.80 8.59 -26.32
N GLY A 136 -25.51 8.54 -26.65
CA GLY A 136 -24.98 7.74 -27.75
C GLY A 136 -24.64 6.30 -27.38
N LYS A 137 -25.18 5.75 -26.28
CA LYS A 137 -24.93 4.38 -25.82
C LYS A 137 -25.31 3.30 -26.85
N ASP A 138 -26.30 3.56 -27.70
CA ASP A 138 -26.90 2.57 -28.62
C ASP A 138 -26.53 2.72 -30.11
N LEU A 139 -25.68 3.68 -30.49
CA LEU A 139 -25.24 3.92 -31.88
C LEU A 139 -23.71 4.08 -31.94
N PRO A 140 -23.01 3.88 -33.09
CA PRO A 140 -21.57 4.12 -33.16
C PRO A 140 -21.25 5.61 -32.91
N ASN A 141 -20.95 5.93 -31.67
CA ASN A 141 -20.77 7.27 -31.08
C ASN A 141 -19.53 8.04 -31.61
N ARG A 142 -18.99 7.63 -32.76
CA ARG A 142 -17.75 8.15 -33.36
C ARG A 142 -17.85 9.63 -33.71
N ILE A 143 -19.02 10.15 -34.06
CA ILE A 143 -19.17 11.56 -34.47
C ILE A 143 -19.02 12.50 -33.26
N VAL A 144 -19.69 12.20 -32.13
CA VAL A 144 -19.62 13.03 -30.93
C VAL A 144 -18.20 13.01 -30.35
N GLU A 145 -17.55 11.84 -30.32
CA GLU A 145 -16.16 11.71 -29.88
C GLU A 145 -15.20 12.56 -30.74
N VAL A 146 -15.31 12.47 -32.07
CA VAL A 146 -14.44 13.23 -32.99
C VAL A 146 -14.64 14.74 -32.82
N VAL A 147 -15.87 15.20 -32.65
CA VAL A 147 -16.16 16.62 -32.43
C VAL A 147 -15.61 17.08 -31.08
N LEU A 148 -15.85 16.32 -30.00
CA LEU A 148 -15.30 16.63 -28.68
C LEU A 148 -13.77 16.67 -28.71
N TRP A 149 -13.13 15.71 -29.38
CA TRP A 149 -11.68 15.65 -29.51
C TRP A 149 -11.11 16.89 -30.19
N ASN A 150 -11.72 17.33 -31.29
CA ASN A 150 -11.31 18.54 -32.00
C ASN A 150 -11.54 19.80 -31.16
N GLU A 151 -12.67 19.91 -30.45
CA GLU A 151 -12.94 21.03 -29.55
C GLU A 151 -11.92 21.09 -28.40
N MET A 152 -11.54 19.94 -27.83
CA MET A 152 -10.50 19.84 -26.80
C MET A 152 -9.12 20.24 -27.32
N LEU A 153 -8.72 19.76 -28.50
CA LEU A 153 -7.44 20.12 -29.12
C LEU A 153 -7.34 21.63 -29.37
N ALA A 154 -8.39 22.22 -29.94
CA ALA A 154 -8.43 23.67 -30.20
C ALA A 154 -8.36 24.49 -28.91
N TYR A 155 -9.06 24.07 -27.85
CA TYR A 155 -9.03 24.77 -26.56
C TYR A 155 -7.66 24.67 -25.84
N TYR A 156 -6.94 23.57 -26.07
CA TYR A 156 -5.68 23.24 -25.41
C TYR A 156 -4.43 23.58 -26.27
N GLU A 157 -4.63 24.16 -27.45
CA GLU A 157 -3.61 24.46 -28.46
C GLU A 157 -2.39 25.19 -27.87
N ASP A 158 -2.62 26.27 -27.11
CA ASP A 158 -1.55 27.06 -26.51
C ASP A 158 -0.66 26.20 -25.57
N ARG A 159 -1.24 25.27 -24.81
CA ARG A 159 -0.44 24.38 -23.95
C ARG A 159 0.41 23.42 -24.77
N LEU A 160 -0.14 22.92 -25.89
CA LEU A 160 0.57 22.01 -26.79
C LEU A 160 1.75 22.73 -27.44
N GLU A 161 1.51 23.88 -28.08
CA GLU A 161 2.50 24.61 -28.86
C GLU A 161 3.51 25.38 -28.02
N GLU A 162 3.12 26.00 -26.91
CA GLU A 162 4.04 26.79 -26.09
C GLU A 162 4.84 25.93 -25.09
N THR A 163 4.37 24.71 -24.77
CA THR A 163 4.95 23.92 -23.68
C THR A 163 5.24 22.46 -24.04
N TYR A 164 4.24 21.65 -24.34
CA TYR A 164 4.43 20.20 -24.42
C TYR A 164 5.28 19.79 -25.63
N ILE A 165 4.96 20.30 -26.82
CA ILE A 165 5.69 19.99 -28.06
C ILE A 165 7.13 20.53 -27.99
N PRO A 166 7.39 21.79 -27.57
CA PRO A 166 8.76 22.29 -27.39
C PRO A 166 9.59 21.48 -26.37
N ASN A 167 9.02 21.12 -25.22
CA ASN A 167 9.72 20.31 -24.21
C ASN A 167 10.05 18.93 -24.77
N LEU A 168 9.11 18.28 -25.46
CA LEU A 168 9.33 17.00 -26.11
C LEU A 168 10.45 17.09 -27.17
N ARG A 169 10.45 18.14 -28.01
CA ARG A 169 11.53 18.39 -28.98
C ARG A 169 12.90 18.49 -28.30
N LEU A 170 13.00 19.22 -27.20
CA LEU A 170 14.25 19.36 -26.45
C LEU A 170 14.73 18.02 -25.89
N SER A 171 13.82 17.24 -25.30
CA SER A 171 14.15 15.93 -24.74
C SER A 171 14.52 14.90 -25.82
N LEU A 172 13.82 14.90 -26.95
CA LEU A 172 14.14 14.04 -28.10
C LEU A 172 15.50 14.39 -28.73
N LYS A 173 15.86 15.67 -28.84
CA LYS A 173 17.21 16.09 -29.30
C LYS A 173 18.31 15.57 -28.37
N SER A 174 18.09 15.64 -27.06
CA SER A 174 19.03 15.13 -26.07
C SER A 174 19.11 13.60 -26.04
N TYR A 175 18.09 12.90 -26.53
CA TYR A 175 18.03 11.44 -26.54
C TYR A 175 18.86 10.83 -27.68
N ASN A 176 18.87 11.46 -28.86
CA ASN A 176 19.61 10.96 -30.05
C ASN A 176 21.12 10.82 -29.85
N THR A 177 21.72 11.50 -28.88
CA THR A 177 23.16 11.39 -28.60
C THR A 177 23.52 10.17 -27.74
N THR A 178 22.54 9.40 -27.23
CA THR A 178 22.77 8.45 -26.12
C THR A 178 22.65 6.97 -26.52
N PHE A 179 22.04 6.63 -27.66
CA PHE A 179 21.86 5.23 -28.09
C PHE A 179 22.06 5.05 -29.60
N ASN A 180 23.30 4.83 -30.02
CA ASN A 180 23.67 4.36 -31.36
C ASN A 180 24.21 2.91 -31.35
N ASP A 181 23.95 2.16 -30.27
CA ASP A 181 24.45 0.80 -30.13
C ASP A 181 23.46 -0.20 -30.74
N TYR A 182 23.74 -0.59 -31.99
CA TYR A 182 22.98 -1.58 -32.75
C TYR A 182 23.36 -2.98 -32.28
N ASN A 183 22.63 -3.51 -31.31
CA ASN A 183 22.52 -4.94 -31.10
C ASN A 183 21.07 -5.33 -30.84
N ASN A 184 20.72 -6.52 -31.31
CA ASN A 184 19.39 -7.12 -31.35
C ASN A 184 18.88 -7.38 -29.91
N ASP A 185 18.34 -6.34 -29.28
CA ASP A 185 17.91 -6.31 -27.89
C ASP A 185 16.38 -6.12 -27.82
N ARG A 186 15.76 -6.57 -26.72
CA ARG A 186 14.31 -6.58 -26.44
C ARG A 186 13.59 -5.22 -26.63
N PHE A 187 14.35 -4.13 -26.72
CA PHE A 187 13.86 -2.76 -26.88
C PHE A 187 13.80 -2.25 -28.33
N ALA A 188 14.10 -3.06 -29.34
CA ALA A 188 14.11 -2.64 -30.75
C ALA A 188 12.78 -1.97 -31.18
N THR A 189 11.64 -2.59 -30.84
CA THR A 189 10.31 -2.05 -31.12
C THR A 189 10.08 -0.69 -30.44
N ALA A 190 10.46 -0.55 -29.17
CA ALA A 190 10.32 0.71 -28.44
C ALA A 190 11.15 1.84 -29.06
N ARG A 191 12.38 1.55 -29.53
CA ARG A 191 13.21 2.54 -30.23
C ARG A 191 12.61 2.95 -31.57
N ASN A 192 12.04 2.01 -32.33
CA ASN A 192 11.33 2.31 -33.58
C ASN A 192 10.12 3.21 -33.34
N GLU A 193 9.29 2.89 -32.35
CA GLU A 193 8.12 3.69 -31.97
C GLU A 193 8.50 5.11 -31.51
N LEU A 194 9.60 5.25 -30.76
CA LEU A 194 10.16 6.54 -30.38
C LEU A 194 10.71 7.33 -31.58
N SER A 195 11.34 6.64 -32.55
CA SER A 195 11.81 7.24 -33.80
C SER A 195 10.65 7.76 -34.65
N VAL A 196 9.53 7.03 -34.70
CA VAL A 196 8.30 7.51 -35.37
C VAL A 196 7.77 8.79 -34.71
N LEU A 197 7.62 8.79 -33.38
CA LEU A 197 7.21 10.01 -32.66
C LEU A 197 8.19 11.16 -32.91
N GLN A 198 9.49 10.87 -32.94
CA GLN A 198 10.52 11.86 -33.21
C GLN A 198 10.34 12.48 -34.60
N ASN A 199 10.25 11.67 -35.64
CA ASN A 199 10.09 12.13 -37.02
C ASN A 199 8.83 13.01 -37.15
N GLN A 200 7.71 12.58 -36.57
CA GLN A 200 6.47 13.37 -36.56
C GLN A 200 6.59 14.69 -35.79
N THR A 201 7.32 14.69 -34.66
CA THR A 201 7.51 15.88 -33.83
C THR A 201 8.35 16.95 -34.56
N PHE A 202 9.34 16.53 -35.35
CA PHE A 202 10.23 17.40 -36.13
C PHE A 202 9.73 17.70 -37.55
N ALA A 203 8.75 16.95 -38.07
CA ALA A 203 8.16 17.20 -39.37
C ALA A 203 7.63 18.65 -39.50
N ARG A 204 7.78 19.22 -40.69
CA ARG A 204 7.11 20.48 -41.03
C ARG A 204 5.63 20.20 -41.28
N LEU A 205 4.78 21.19 -41.03
CA LEU A 205 3.37 21.09 -41.40
C LEU A 205 3.30 20.98 -42.93
N GLU A 206 2.66 19.94 -43.45
CA GLU A 206 2.52 19.76 -44.89
C GLU A 206 1.55 20.81 -45.48
N THR A 207 1.75 21.17 -46.75
CA THR A 207 0.90 22.15 -47.43
C THR A 207 -0.55 21.67 -47.45
N GLY A 208 -1.44 22.38 -46.75
CA GLY A 208 -2.87 22.05 -46.64
C GLY A 208 -3.26 21.20 -45.42
N GLN A 209 -2.30 20.71 -44.63
CA GLN A 209 -2.58 20.00 -43.38
C GLN A 209 -3.05 20.98 -42.29
N ARG A 210 -4.15 20.67 -41.60
CA ARG A 210 -4.62 21.52 -40.50
C ARG A 210 -3.75 21.29 -39.27
N LEU A 211 -3.48 22.35 -38.52
CA LEU A 211 -2.67 22.29 -37.29
C LEU A 211 -3.27 21.30 -36.27
N ILE A 212 -4.60 21.26 -36.18
CA ILE A 212 -5.33 20.34 -35.30
C ILE A 212 -5.10 18.86 -35.63
N ASP A 213 -4.93 18.50 -36.91
CA ASP A 213 -4.68 17.11 -37.34
C ASP A 213 -3.28 16.67 -36.89
N ARG A 214 -2.32 17.60 -36.95
CA ARG A 214 -0.97 17.40 -36.42
C ARG A 214 -0.99 17.19 -34.91
N HIS A 215 -1.71 18.04 -34.18
CA HIS A 215 -1.84 17.88 -32.72
C HIS A 215 -2.49 16.56 -32.35
N SER A 216 -3.58 16.21 -33.02
CA SER A 216 -4.28 14.93 -32.86
C SER A 216 -3.32 13.75 -33.01
N THR A 217 -2.53 13.74 -34.08
CA THR A 217 -1.55 12.69 -34.36
C THR A 217 -0.48 12.59 -33.27
N LEU A 218 0.14 13.72 -32.89
CA LEU A 218 1.22 13.75 -31.91
C LEU A 218 0.75 13.34 -30.50
N VAL A 219 -0.39 13.87 -30.07
CA VAL A 219 -0.98 13.58 -28.77
C VAL A 219 -1.41 12.12 -28.68
N THR A 220 -2.04 11.58 -29.73
CA THR A 220 -2.45 10.18 -29.78
C THR A 220 -1.22 9.26 -29.79
N LYS A 221 -0.18 9.58 -30.57
CA LYS A 221 1.04 8.76 -30.58
C LYS A 221 1.76 8.76 -29.23
N ALA A 222 1.84 9.92 -28.58
CA ALA A 222 2.38 10.03 -27.24
C ALA A 222 1.55 9.23 -26.22
N TYR A 223 0.23 9.19 -26.39
CA TYR A 223 -0.68 8.38 -25.59
C TYR A 223 -0.50 6.86 -25.79
N GLU A 224 -0.26 6.39 -27.00
CA GLU A 224 0.03 4.97 -27.22
C GLU A 224 1.40 4.58 -26.63
N LEU A 225 2.42 5.43 -26.80
CA LEU A 225 3.75 5.18 -26.26
C LEU A 225 3.76 5.04 -24.73
N ARG A 226 3.01 5.88 -24.02
CA ARG A 226 2.90 5.78 -22.55
C ARG A 226 2.13 4.54 -22.07
N LYS A 227 1.38 3.84 -22.93
CA LYS A 227 0.74 2.55 -22.59
C LYS A 227 1.70 1.38 -22.77
N SER A 228 2.84 1.58 -23.43
CA SER A 228 3.81 0.53 -23.69
C SER A 228 4.76 0.34 -22.51
N LYS A 229 4.64 -0.79 -21.83
CA LYS A 229 5.56 -1.20 -20.74
C LYS A 229 7.01 -1.24 -21.19
N VAL A 230 7.27 -1.65 -22.43
CA VAL A 230 8.62 -1.73 -22.98
C VAL A 230 9.25 -0.34 -23.15
N VAL A 231 8.44 0.67 -23.49
CA VAL A 231 8.90 2.07 -23.58
C VAL A 231 9.11 2.67 -22.19
N GLU A 232 8.22 2.38 -21.25
CA GLU A 232 8.38 2.77 -19.84
C GLU A 232 9.66 2.17 -19.24
N GLU A 233 9.89 0.87 -19.46
CA GLU A 233 11.09 0.19 -18.99
C GLU A 233 12.34 0.83 -19.60
N LEU A 234 12.35 1.05 -20.91
CA LEU A 234 13.47 1.69 -21.61
C LEU A 234 13.80 3.08 -21.06
N LEU A 235 12.77 3.92 -20.79
CA LEU A 235 12.98 5.33 -20.49
C LEU A 235 13.03 5.65 -18.99
N GLN A 236 12.30 4.90 -18.16
CA GLN A 236 11.98 5.25 -16.78
C GLN A 236 12.46 4.24 -15.75
N THR A 237 12.10 2.94 -15.86
CA THR A 237 12.30 1.97 -14.78
C THR A 237 13.58 1.14 -14.92
N SER A 238 14.17 1.04 -16.11
CA SER A 238 15.45 0.33 -16.30
C SER A 238 16.58 0.90 -15.45
N PRO A 239 17.50 0.06 -14.93
CA PRO A 239 18.72 0.51 -14.25
C PRO A 239 19.61 1.41 -15.13
N LYS A 240 19.49 1.30 -16.46
CA LYS A 240 20.22 2.13 -17.44
C LYS A 240 19.54 3.49 -17.70
N SER A 241 18.39 3.77 -17.08
CA SER A 241 17.68 5.04 -17.25
C SER A 241 18.49 6.22 -16.71
N THR A 242 18.59 7.28 -17.51
CA THR A 242 19.29 8.52 -17.17
C THR A 242 18.29 9.62 -16.82
N LYS A 243 18.78 10.74 -16.28
CA LYS A 243 17.93 11.93 -16.05
C LYS A 243 17.25 12.40 -17.35
N GLN A 244 17.92 12.25 -18.48
CA GLN A 244 17.46 12.62 -19.81
C GLN A 244 16.35 11.67 -20.31
N THR A 245 16.51 10.36 -20.17
CA THR A 245 15.48 9.38 -20.58
C THR A 245 14.23 9.49 -19.71
N ARG A 246 14.39 9.66 -18.39
CA ARG A 246 13.27 9.89 -17.46
C ARG A 246 12.54 11.20 -17.77
N LYS A 247 13.29 12.23 -18.17
CA LYS A 247 12.70 13.49 -18.64
C LYS A 247 11.92 13.31 -19.94
N LEU A 248 12.44 12.55 -20.90
CA LEU A 248 11.73 12.22 -22.14
C LEU A 248 10.42 11.48 -21.86
N TRP A 249 10.45 10.47 -20.97
CA TRP A 249 9.24 9.77 -20.53
C TRP A 249 8.18 10.74 -19.99
N LEU A 250 8.56 11.63 -19.08
CA LEU A 250 7.64 12.64 -18.54
C LEU A 250 7.06 13.54 -19.63
N ASP A 251 7.88 14.01 -20.57
CA ASP A 251 7.43 14.88 -21.66
C ASP A 251 6.46 14.14 -22.61
N ILE A 252 6.67 12.83 -22.86
CA ILE A 252 5.71 11.96 -23.58
C ILE A 252 4.39 11.87 -22.81
N CYS A 253 4.42 11.59 -21.51
CA CYS A 253 3.21 11.48 -20.71
C CYS A 253 2.45 12.80 -20.59
N PHE A 254 3.15 13.95 -20.52
CA PHE A 254 2.52 15.27 -20.54
C PHE A 254 1.82 15.53 -21.88
N LEU A 255 2.46 15.18 -23.01
CA LEU A 255 1.83 15.35 -24.32
C LEU A 255 0.60 14.44 -24.49
N GLY A 256 0.70 13.17 -24.08
CA GLY A 256 -0.41 12.20 -24.14
C GLY A 256 -1.54 12.44 -23.13
N ARG A 257 -1.42 13.43 -22.23
CA ARG A 257 -2.41 13.75 -21.19
C ARG A 257 -3.78 14.10 -21.76
N LEU A 258 -3.82 14.90 -22.82
CA LEU A 258 -5.09 15.38 -23.36
C LEU A 258 -5.94 14.21 -23.89
N ARG A 259 -5.31 13.16 -24.44
CA ARG A 259 -6.01 11.94 -24.84
C ARG A 259 -6.56 11.16 -23.64
N VAL A 260 -5.86 11.15 -22.50
CA VAL A 260 -6.41 10.54 -21.27
C VAL A 260 -7.65 11.24 -20.78
N ILE A 261 -7.64 12.58 -20.82
CA ILE A 261 -8.81 13.36 -20.42
C ILE A 261 -10.01 12.95 -21.27
N LEU A 262 -9.83 12.78 -22.59
CA LEU A 262 -10.88 12.30 -23.48
C LEU A 262 -11.37 10.90 -23.10
N GLU A 263 -10.46 9.93 -22.91
CA GLU A 263 -10.87 8.56 -22.54
C GLU A 263 -11.59 8.52 -21.19
N ARG A 264 -11.15 9.33 -20.22
CA ARG A 264 -11.82 9.43 -18.91
C ARG A 264 -13.20 10.07 -19.02
N PHE A 265 -13.34 11.11 -19.84
CA PHE A 265 -14.64 11.74 -20.12
C PHE A 265 -15.61 10.76 -20.77
N LYS A 266 -15.14 9.93 -21.71
CA LYS A 266 -15.94 8.85 -22.31
C LYS A 266 -16.38 7.84 -21.27
N GLU A 267 -15.43 7.33 -20.49
CA GLU A 267 -15.70 6.31 -19.48
C GLU A 267 -16.74 6.79 -18.46
N VAL A 268 -16.58 7.99 -17.92
CA VAL A 268 -17.49 8.56 -16.91
C VAL A 268 -18.86 8.85 -17.51
N SER A 269 -18.91 9.46 -18.70
CA SER A 269 -20.18 9.79 -19.36
C SER A 269 -20.96 8.54 -19.79
N LEU A 270 -20.31 7.39 -19.96
CA LEU A 270 -20.99 6.13 -20.27
C LEU A 270 -21.44 5.40 -19.00
N LYS A 271 -20.62 5.43 -17.94
CA LYS A 271 -20.88 4.68 -16.69
C LYS A 271 -21.85 5.38 -15.74
N LEU A 272 -21.88 6.72 -15.68
CA LEU A 272 -22.70 7.45 -14.71
C LEU A 272 -24.05 7.92 -15.30
N PRO A 273 -25.20 7.49 -14.75
CA PRO A 273 -26.53 7.98 -15.13
C PRO A 273 -26.69 9.50 -15.01
N SER A 274 -26.05 10.12 -14.01
CA SER A 274 -26.06 11.56 -13.77
C SER A 274 -25.52 12.39 -14.94
N PHE A 275 -24.76 11.78 -15.86
CA PHE A 275 -24.23 12.44 -17.06
C PHE A 275 -25.23 12.53 -18.21
N ASN A 276 -26.49 12.10 -18.01
CA ASN A 276 -27.57 12.35 -18.95
C ASN A 276 -27.71 13.84 -19.27
N ASN A 277 -27.65 14.70 -18.24
CA ASN A 277 -27.62 16.14 -18.39
C ASN A 277 -26.48 16.78 -17.59
N VAL A 278 -25.44 17.19 -18.31
CA VAL A 278 -24.25 17.82 -17.74
C VAL A 278 -24.37 19.34 -17.82
N THR A 279 -24.15 20.02 -16.70
CA THR A 279 -24.02 21.49 -16.63
C THR A 279 -22.66 21.88 -16.08
N ILE A 280 -21.86 22.64 -16.85
CA ILE A 280 -20.57 23.19 -16.38
C ILE A 280 -20.74 24.67 -16.06
N THR A 281 -20.50 25.03 -14.80
CA THR A 281 -20.60 26.41 -14.30
C THR A 281 -19.23 26.96 -13.92
N ALA A 282 -18.80 27.99 -14.64
CA ALA A 282 -17.63 28.78 -14.29
C ALA A 282 -17.93 29.64 -13.06
N VAL A 283 -17.26 29.35 -11.94
CA VAL A 283 -17.42 30.13 -10.71
C VAL A 283 -16.66 31.44 -10.84
N THR A 284 -17.39 32.54 -10.78
CA THR A 284 -16.82 33.88 -10.82
C THR A 284 -16.55 34.37 -9.41
N GLY A 285 -15.39 34.05 -8.84
CA GLY A 285 -14.94 34.63 -7.56
C GLY A 285 -14.62 36.12 -7.70
N ASP A 286 -14.46 36.85 -6.58
CA ASP A 286 -13.98 38.23 -6.59
C ASP A 286 -12.58 38.30 -7.23
N ARG A 287 -12.57 38.80 -8.47
CA ARG A 287 -11.59 38.48 -9.52
C ARG A 287 -10.23 39.17 -9.39
N ILE A 288 -9.94 39.79 -8.26
CA ILE A 288 -8.90 40.82 -8.20
C ILE A 288 -7.80 40.33 -7.26
N PRO A 289 -6.55 40.14 -7.76
CA PRO A 289 -5.39 40.03 -6.89
C PRO A 289 -5.46 41.15 -5.87
N GLN A 290 -5.58 40.81 -4.59
CA GLN A 290 -5.79 41.87 -3.61
C GLN A 290 -4.54 42.73 -3.58
N LYS A 291 -4.75 44.05 -3.64
CA LYS A 291 -3.64 45.02 -3.58
C LYS A 291 -2.75 44.66 -2.39
N ALA A 292 -1.45 44.92 -2.55
CA ALA A 292 -0.52 44.79 -1.44
C ALA A 292 -1.05 45.55 -0.21
N LEU A 293 -0.78 45.01 0.98
CA LEU A 293 -1.23 45.61 2.24
C LEU A 293 -0.57 46.98 2.40
N LYS A 294 -1.38 48.02 2.65
CA LYS A 294 -0.91 49.41 2.74
C LYS A 294 0.03 49.66 3.92
N ASP A 295 -0.09 48.85 4.98
CA ASP A 295 0.67 48.94 6.23
C ASP A 295 1.37 47.60 6.57
N ALA A 296 2.10 47.06 5.60
CA ALA A 296 2.76 45.76 5.76
C ALA A 296 3.85 45.78 6.85
N LEU A 297 3.83 44.78 7.73
CA LEU A 297 4.80 44.61 8.82
C LEU A 297 6.23 44.44 8.27
N LYS A 298 7.20 45.04 8.96
CA LYS A 298 8.63 44.80 8.71
C LYS A 298 9.07 43.47 9.30
N LEU A 299 10.20 42.95 8.84
CA LEU A 299 10.75 41.68 9.35
C LEU A 299 10.94 41.72 10.88
N LYS A 300 11.48 42.82 11.40
CA LYS A 300 11.68 43.02 12.84
C LYS A 300 10.39 42.95 13.65
N GLU A 301 9.32 43.56 13.14
CA GLU A 301 8.01 43.56 13.80
C GLU A 301 7.40 42.16 13.77
N THR A 302 7.55 41.45 12.64
CA THR A 302 7.06 40.08 12.46
C THR A 302 7.76 39.09 13.39
N LEU A 303 9.09 39.15 13.49
CA LEU A 303 9.85 38.30 14.41
C LEU A 303 9.51 38.61 15.88
N LYS A 304 9.31 39.90 16.22
CA LYS A 304 8.88 40.29 17.56
C LYS A 304 7.52 39.68 17.94
N LEU A 305 6.58 39.61 17.01
CA LEU A 305 5.28 38.97 17.25
C LEU A 305 5.36 37.45 17.45
N LEU A 306 6.43 36.82 16.94
CA LEU A 306 6.74 35.40 17.17
C LEU A 306 7.57 35.15 18.44
N ASP A 307 7.82 36.19 19.23
CA ASP A 307 8.73 36.20 20.38
C ASP A 307 10.19 35.87 20.01
N LEU A 308 10.62 36.29 18.81
CA LEU A 308 11.95 36.03 18.26
C LEU A 308 12.79 37.32 18.09
N PRO A 309 14.08 37.32 18.45
CA PRO A 309 14.95 38.47 18.25
C PRO A 309 15.35 38.65 16.79
N THR A 310 15.62 39.88 16.36
CA THR A 310 16.09 40.17 14.99
C THR A 310 17.62 40.14 14.94
N ASP A 311 18.18 38.95 15.09
CA ASP A 311 19.63 38.72 15.02
C ASP A 311 19.99 37.66 13.96
N THR A 312 21.30 37.52 13.72
CA THR A 312 21.85 36.62 12.72
C THR A 312 21.54 35.16 13.02
N LEU A 313 21.50 34.76 14.30
CA LEU A 313 21.23 33.37 14.69
C LEU A 313 19.78 33.04 14.36
N THR A 314 18.85 33.90 14.75
CA THR A 314 17.42 33.74 14.50
C THR A 314 17.11 33.70 13.01
N VAL A 315 17.66 34.60 12.20
CA VAL A 315 17.45 34.57 10.73
C VAL A 315 17.96 33.27 10.11
N LYS A 316 19.09 32.75 10.61
CA LYS A 316 19.62 31.46 10.15
C LYS A 316 18.75 30.27 10.55
N THR A 317 18.16 30.31 11.74
CA THR A 317 17.27 29.26 12.25
C THR A 317 15.88 29.31 11.62
N VAL A 318 15.32 30.50 11.39
CA VAL A 318 13.95 30.63 10.86
C VAL A 318 13.90 30.48 9.34
N ILE A 319 14.90 31.04 8.63
CA ILE A 319 14.88 31.12 7.16
C ILE A 319 15.93 30.18 6.54
N GLY A 320 17.13 30.11 7.10
CA GLY A 320 18.16 29.16 6.70
C GLY A 320 19.60 29.68 6.82
N PRO A 321 20.60 28.79 6.87
CA PRO A 321 21.97 29.12 7.27
C PRO A 321 22.71 30.07 6.31
N SER A 322 22.26 30.16 5.06
CA SER A 322 22.84 31.05 4.02
C SER A 322 22.27 32.48 4.03
N TRP A 323 21.38 32.80 4.97
CA TRP A 323 20.72 34.10 5.05
C TRP A 323 21.42 35.04 6.02
N THR A 324 21.54 36.31 5.60
CA THR A 324 21.91 37.44 6.47
C THR A 324 20.68 38.26 6.79
N VAL A 325 20.70 39.00 7.90
CA VAL A 325 19.59 39.89 8.30
C VAL A 325 19.23 40.85 7.16
N ALA A 326 20.21 41.54 6.58
CA ALA A 326 19.98 42.47 5.46
C ALA A 326 19.38 41.81 4.21
N LYS A 327 19.79 40.56 3.89
CA LYS A 327 19.21 39.80 2.77
C LYS A 327 17.76 39.41 3.09
N ALA A 328 17.49 38.94 4.31
CA ALA A 328 16.16 38.58 4.76
C ALA A 328 15.22 39.79 4.72
N GLU A 329 15.63 40.94 5.27
CA GLU A 329 14.84 42.18 5.25
C GLU A 329 14.48 42.62 3.82
N ARG A 330 15.45 42.57 2.91
CA ARG A 330 15.23 42.94 1.51
C ARG A 330 14.26 41.99 0.80
N GLU A 331 14.47 40.68 0.88
CA GLU A 331 13.60 39.73 0.18
C GLU A 331 12.20 39.64 0.82
N TYR A 332 12.13 39.71 2.15
CA TYR A 332 10.87 39.81 2.88
C TYR A 332 10.09 41.07 2.51
N GLY A 333 10.76 42.23 2.48
CA GLY A 333 10.16 43.50 2.08
C GLY A 333 9.67 43.52 0.63
N LYS A 334 10.30 42.75 -0.27
CA LYS A 334 9.77 42.55 -1.63
C LYS A 334 8.47 41.76 -1.60
N LEU A 335 8.38 40.68 -0.80
CA LEU A 335 7.17 39.85 -0.70
C LEU A 335 6.00 40.62 -0.11
N GLN A 336 6.23 41.44 0.92
CA GLN A 336 5.20 42.28 1.54
C GLN A 336 4.55 43.29 0.58
N LYS A 337 5.24 43.65 -0.50
CA LYS A 337 4.75 44.59 -1.52
C LYS A 337 4.04 43.92 -2.70
N GLN A 338 3.97 42.59 -2.74
CA GLN A 338 3.32 41.87 -3.82
C GLN A 338 1.80 41.78 -3.60
N ALA A 339 1.06 41.71 -4.71
CA ALA A 339 -0.38 41.48 -4.66
C ALA A 339 -0.69 40.07 -4.17
N LEU A 340 -1.71 39.93 -3.32
CA LEU A 340 -2.13 38.64 -2.78
C LEU A 340 -2.94 37.87 -3.81
N ASN A 341 -2.70 36.57 -3.90
CA ASN A 341 -3.38 35.69 -4.84
C ASN A 341 -4.36 34.78 -4.10
N ILE A 342 -5.52 34.61 -4.70
CA ILE A 342 -6.56 33.70 -4.24
C ILE A 342 -6.48 32.46 -5.13
N HIS A 343 -6.18 31.32 -4.52
CA HIS A 343 -6.06 30.05 -5.25
C HIS A 343 -7.44 29.48 -5.60
N ALA A 344 -7.51 28.71 -6.68
CA ALA A 344 -8.72 28.13 -7.25
C ALA A 344 -9.49 27.30 -6.21
N GLU A 345 -8.79 26.52 -5.38
CA GLU A 345 -9.39 25.73 -4.31
C GLU A 345 -10.13 26.61 -3.28
N ILE A 346 -9.56 27.79 -2.95
CA ILE A 346 -10.17 28.76 -2.03
C ILE A 346 -11.35 29.47 -2.68
N GLN A 347 -11.26 29.78 -3.98
CA GLN A 347 -12.40 30.33 -4.72
C GLN A 347 -13.57 29.33 -4.74
N MET A 348 -13.29 28.04 -4.90
CA MET A 348 -14.30 26.98 -4.95
C MET A 348 -15.02 26.82 -3.61
N ILE A 349 -14.27 26.65 -2.52
CA ILE A 349 -14.89 26.42 -1.21
C ILE A 349 -15.71 27.62 -0.75
N LEU A 350 -15.22 28.86 -0.98
CA LEU A 350 -15.99 30.06 -0.62
C LEU A 350 -17.27 30.19 -1.45
N PHE A 351 -17.26 29.76 -2.71
CA PHE A 351 -18.47 29.74 -3.54
C PHE A 351 -19.50 28.73 -3.01
N LEU A 352 -19.07 27.48 -2.75
CA LEU A 352 -19.97 26.45 -2.21
C LEU A 352 -20.53 26.83 -0.84
N SER A 353 -19.74 27.54 -0.03
CA SER A 353 -20.12 28.01 1.31
C SER A 353 -21.19 29.11 1.33
N LYS A 354 -21.55 29.68 0.16
CA LYS A 354 -22.70 30.60 0.05
C LYS A 354 -24.03 29.90 0.19
N ASN A 355 -24.09 28.59 -0.03
CA ASN A 355 -25.30 27.81 0.10
C ASN A 355 -24.98 26.48 0.79
N GLU A 356 -25.40 26.33 2.05
CA GLU A 356 -25.13 25.15 2.87
C GLU A 356 -25.58 23.85 2.19
N ARG A 357 -26.72 23.88 1.48
CA ARG A 357 -27.20 22.72 0.72
C ARG A 357 -26.26 22.34 -0.43
N LEU A 358 -25.67 23.34 -1.12
CA LEU A 358 -24.71 23.05 -2.18
C LEU A 358 -23.45 22.38 -1.62
N LEU A 359 -22.97 22.84 -0.47
CA LEU A 359 -21.78 22.26 0.16
C LEU A 359 -22.03 20.84 0.66
N ASP A 360 -23.16 20.60 1.35
CA ASP A 360 -23.50 19.29 1.92
C ASP A 360 -23.81 18.24 0.85
N GLN A 361 -24.35 18.66 -0.31
CA GLN A 361 -24.65 17.78 -1.45
C GLN A 361 -23.50 17.65 -2.46
N SER A 362 -22.46 18.47 -2.32
CA SER A 362 -21.29 18.37 -3.20
C SER A 362 -20.48 17.12 -2.88
N PHE A 363 -19.93 16.50 -3.91
CA PHE A 363 -18.94 15.45 -3.75
C PHE A 363 -17.73 16.00 -2.99
N ALA A 364 -17.37 15.35 -1.88
CA ALA A 364 -16.36 15.80 -0.91
C ALA A 364 -14.91 15.71 -1.40
N TYR A 365 -14.68 15.99 -2.69
CA TYR A 365 -13.39 15.99 -3.36
C TYR A 365 -13.29 17.13 -4.36
N PHE A 366 -12.16 17.82 -4.34
CA PHE A 366 -11.81 18.83 -5.34
C PHE A 366 -10.76 18.28 -6.30
N GLY A 367 -11.15 18.18 -7.58
CA GLY A 367 -10.22 17.89 -8.65
C GLY A 367 -9.26 19.06 -8.85
N CYS A 368 -7.97 18.78 -8.97
CA CYS A 368 -6.94 19.81 -9.04
C CYS A 368 -5.99 19.58 -10.21
N SER A 369 -5.72 20.62 -11.01
CA SER A 369 -4.82 20.51 -12.16
C SER A 369 -3.34 20.31 -11.79
N LYS A 370 -3.04 20.52 -10.50
CA LYS A 370 -1.76 20.31 -9.81
C LYS A 370 -2.05 19.80 -8.41
N TYR A 371 -1.03 19.32 -7.69
CA TYR A 371 -1.18 19.14 -6.25
C TYR A 371 -1.57 20.46 -5.59
N SER A 372 -2.38 20.40 -4.54
CA SER A 372 -2.70 21.57 -3.73
C SER A 372 -1.45 22.08 -3.05
N CYS A 373 -1.41 23.40 -2.82
CA CYS A 373 -0.33 23.98 -2.03
C CYS A 373 -0.56 23.74 -0.54
N PHE A 374 0.50 23.93 0.27
CA PHE A 374 0.44 23.81 1.73
C PHE A 374 -0.78 24.55 2.31
N MET A 375 -0.95 25.81 1.91
CA MET A 375 -2.04 26.67 2.40
C MET A 375 -3.44 26.15 2.02
N CYS A 376 -3.64 25.74 0.76
CA CYS A 376 -4.92 25.21 0.30
C CYS A 376 -5.25 23.88 0.99
N SER A 377 -4.27 22.97 1.08
CA SER A 377 -4.45 21.66 1.70
C SER A 377 -4.83 21.78 3.18
N HIS A 378 -4.07 22.56 3.95
CA HIS A 378 -4.35 22.78 5.37
C HIS A 378 -5.68 23.50 5.58
N PHE A 379 -6.01 24.49 4.74
CA PHE A 379 -7.29 25.18 4.82
C PHE A 379 -8.46 24.21 4.58
N LEU A 380 -8.45 23.44 3.50
CA LEU A 380 -9.52 22.50 3.15
C LEU A 380 -9.70 21.40 4.21
N LYS A 381 -8.58 20.90 4.76
CA LYS A 381 -8.58 19.92 5.84
C LYS A 381 -9.23 20.48 7.11
N ALA A 382 -8.92 21.72 7.47
CA ALA A 382 -9.51 22.41 8.62
C ALA A 382 -10.98 22.83 8.40
N TYR A 383 -11.39 23.05 7.15
CA TYR A 383 -12.74 23.51 6.80
C TYR A 383 -13.80 22.41 6.90
N GLY A 384 -13.49 21.21 6.39
CA GLY A 384 -14.45 20.12 6.34
C GLY A 384 -13.90 18.80 5.78
N ARG A 385 -12.57 18.58 5.85
CA ARG A 385 -11.88 17.39 5.29
C ARG A 385 -12.20 17.12 3.81
N ILE A 386 -12.26 18.16 2.99
CA ILE A 386 -12.41 18.02 1.53
C ILE A 386 -11.14 17.39 0.96
N GLY A 387 -11.29 16.27 0.26
CA GLY A 387 -10.17 15.57 -0.38
C GLY A 387 -9.64 16.32 -1.60
N THR A 388 -8.36 16.17 -1.87
CA THR A 388 -7.74 16.53 -3.16
C THR A 388 -6.77 15.44 -3.56
N ARG A 389 -6.26 15.48 -4.79
CA ARG A 389 -5.28 14.49 -5.29
C ARG A 389 -3.95 14.47 -4.53
N GLY A 390 -3.72 15.40 -3.61
CA GLY A 390 -2.52 15.49 -2.77
C GLY A 390 -2.01 16.92 -2.62
N CYS A 391 -1.05 17.09 -1.73
CA CYS A 391 -0.38 18.34 -1.44
C CYS A 391 1.10 18.25 -1.83
N HIS A 392 1.63 19.24 -2.53
CA HIS A 392 3.06 19.29 -2.84
C HIS A 392 3.90 19.94 -1.73
N GLY A 393 3.28 20.32 -0.61
CA GLY A 393 3.94 20.85 0.58
C GLY A 393 4.63 22.20 0.44
N ARG A 394 4.43 22.90 -0.69
CA ARG A 394 5.04 24.21 -0.94
C ARG A 394 4.04 25.31 -0.63
N LEU A 395 4.49 26.34 0.09
CA LEU A 395 3.78 27.57 0.31
C LEU A 395 4.09 28.53 -0.85
N PHE A 396 3.07 28.80 -1.68
CA PHE A 396 3.17 29.79 -2.73
C PHE A 396 2.91 31.18 -2.18
N LYS A 397 3.69 32.15 -2.68
CA LYS A 397 3.64 33.53 -2.23
C LYS A 397 3.21 34.49 -3.34
N PRO A 398 2.42 35.53 -3.03
CA PRO A 398 1.62 35.69 -1.79
C PRO A 398 0.25 35.01 -1.92
N TRP A 399 -0.23 34.36 -0.86
CA TRP A 399 -1.51 33.64 -0.78
C TRP A 399 -2.47 34.34 0.20
N THR A 400 -3.79 34.32 -0.05
CA THR A 400 -4.79 34.87 0.88
C THR A 400 -6.18 34.26 0.74
N VAL A 401 -7.06 34.54 1.72
CA VAL A 401 -8.50 34.30 1.68
C VAL A 401 -9.22 35.65 1.52
N PRO A 402 -10.04 35.84 0.46
CA PRO A 402 -10.80 37.07 0.28
C PRO A 402 -11.91 37.21 1.32
N GLU A 403 -12.31 38.44 1.58
CA GLU A 403 -13.56 38.72 2.31
C GLU A 403 -14.72 38.20 1.46
N ALA A 404 -15.71 37.58 2.10
CA ALA A 404 -16.80 36.92 1.40
C ALA A 404 -18.13 37.38 2.00
N ILE A 405 -19.01 37.87 1.13
CA ILE A 405 -20.35 38.35 1.49
C ILE A 405 -21.36 37.25 1.19
N GLY A 406 -22.37 37.13 2.05
CA GLY A 406 -23.52 36.26 1.79
C GLY A 406 -23.24 34.77 2.01
N LEU A 407 -22.38 34.42 2.97
CA LEU A 407 -22.15 33.03 3.37
C LEU A 407 -23.36 32.51 4.15
N ALA A 408 -23.62 31.19 4.07
CA ALA A 408 -24.67 30.57 4.87
C ALA A 408 -24.34 30.65 6.38
N SER A 409 -25.36 30.58 7.24
CA SER A 409 -25.19 30.63 8.70
C SER A 409 -24.14 29.60 9.15
N SER A 410 -23.22 29.96 10.05
CA SER A 410 -22.09 29.13 10.54
C SER A 410 -20.89 28.96 9.59
N GLN A 411 -21.04 29.23 8.29
CA GLN A 411 -19.95 29.03 7.32
C GLN A 411 -18.87 30.13 7.45
N ALA A 412 -19.25 31.37 7.77
CA ALA A 412 -18.29 32.45 8.05
C ALA A 412 -17.37 32.11 9.25
N ASP A 413 -17.93 31.50 10.30
CA ASP A 413 -17.16 31.03 11.46
C ASP A 413 -16.26 29.85 11.11
N LYS A 414 -16.71 28.93 10.25
CA LYS A 414 -15.87 27.83 9.74
C LYS A 414 -14.67 28.38 8.95
N VAL A 415 -14.90 29.32 8.02
CA VAL A 415 -13.82 29.98 7.27
C VAL A 415 -12.83 30.62 8.25
N ALA A 416 -13.31 31.39 9.22
CA ALA A 416 -12.47 32.03 10.23
C ALA A 416 -11.63 31.01 11.03
N LYS A 417 -12.26 29.95 11.55
CA LYS A 417 -11.56 28.88 12.27
C LYS A 417 -10.50 28.18 11.41
N SER A 418 -10.80 27.94 10.14
CA SER A 418 -9.82 27.35 9.20
C SER A 418 -8.63 28.28 8.96
N VAL A 419 -8.85 29.58 8.79
CA VAL A 419 -7.75 30.56 8.66
C VAL A 419 -6.90 30.59 9.93
N VAL A 420 -7.51 30.61 11.12
CA VAL A 420 -6.79 30.53 12.40
C VAL A 420 -5.96 29.25 12.49
N GLN A 421 -6.51 28.12 12.07
CA GLN A 421 -5.78 26.86 12.09
C GLN A 421 -4.57 26.88 11.15
N VAL A 422 -4.73 27.38 9.92
CA VAL A 422 -3.60 27.55 8.98
C VAL A 422 -2.55 28.49 9.56
N GLN A 423 -2.94 29.56 10.27
CA GLN A 423 -1.98 30.44 10.94
C GLN A 423 -1.17 29.70 12.00
N LYS A 424 -1.83 28.90 12.85
CA LYS A 424 -1.16 28.08 13.87
C LYS A 424 -0.18 27.10 13.24
N ASP A 425 -0.54 26.51 12.10
CA ASP A 425 0.33 25.59 11.37
C ASP A 425 1.58 26.31 10.84
N ILE A 426 1.43 27.53 10.29
CA ILE A 426 2.55 28.37 9.87
C ILE A 426 3.46 28.75 11.05
N GLU A 427 2.87 29.17 12.16
CA GLU A 427 3.62 29.56 13.36
C GLU A 427 4.42 28.38 13.93
N LYS A 428 3.81 27.19 13.97
CA LYS A 428 4.48 25.94 14.37
C LYS A 428 5.71 25.66 13.50
N GLU A 429 5.57 25.80 12.18
CA GLU A 429 6.68 25.59 11.25
C GLU A 429 7.74 26.69 11.31
N LEU A 430 7.37 27.93 11.63
CA LEU A 430 8.35 29.01 11.84
C LEU A 430 9.14 28.84 13.15
N LYS A 431 8.53 28.21 14.15
CA LYS A 431 9.15 27.92 15.46
C LYS A 431 9.90 26.58 15.50
N SER A 432 9.76 25.73 14.48
CA SER A 432 10.49 24.47 14.37
C SER A 432 11.93 24.68 13.90
N ASP A 433 12.84 23.78 14.29
CA ASP A 433 14.25 23.82 13.85
C ASP A 433 14.36 23.74 12.33
N PHE A 434 15.33 24.47 11.76
CA PHE A 434 15.60 24.47 10.32
C PHE A 434 16.06 23.09 9.83
N ASP A 435 15.15 22.32 9.24
CA ASP A 435 15.52 21.08 8.54
C ASP A 435 15.99 21.37 7.10
N LYS A 436 17.26 21.08 6.83
CA LYS A 436 17.91 21.23 5.51
C LYS A 436 17.56 20.08 4.56
N ALA A 437 16.93 19.00 5.03
CA ALA A 437 16.72 17.78 4.26
C ALA A 437 15.54 17.84 3.28
N ILE A 438 14.67 18.85 3.35
CA ILE A 438 13.45 18.91 2.53
C ILE A 438 13.81 19.32 1.09
N ARG A 439 13.73 18.35 0.16
CA ARG A 439 13.98 18.55 -1.26
C ARG A 439 12.84 19.38 -1.88
N LEU A 440 13.18 20.23 -2.85
CA LEU A 440 12.19 20.95 -3.66
C LEU A 440 11.38 19.98 -4.51
N GLU A 441 10.09 19.89 -4.22
CA GLU A 441 9.21 18.93 -4.86
C GLU A 441 8.52 19.48 -6.12
N LYS A 442 8.20 18.58 -7.05
CA LYS A 442 7.48 18.96 -8.27
C LYS A 442 6.01 19.19 -7.95
N THR A 443 5.47 20.28 -8.49
CA THR A 443 4.07 20.68 -8.25
C THR A 443 3.09 20.15 -9.28
N SER A 444 3.58 19.65 -10.42
CA SER A 444 2.74 19.12 -11.50
C SER A 444 2.83 17.59 -11.53
N VAL A 445 1.68 16.94 -11.60
CA VAL A 445 1.55 15.47 -11.56
C VAL A 445 1.62 14.91 -12.98
N VAL A 446 2.36 13.83 -13.18
CA VAL A 446 2.12 12.84 -14.24
C VAL A 446 1.96 11.53 -13.50
N GLY A 447 0.77 10.93 -13.54
CA GLY A 447 0.58 9.55 -13.05
C GLY A 447 -0.04 9.33 -11.67
N GLY A 448 -0.59 10.35 -11.00
CA GLY A 448 -1.40 10.14 -9.80
C GLY A 448 -2.85 9.74 -10.11
N SER A 449 -3.48 10.45 -11.06
CA SER A 449 -4.89 10.21 -11.48
C SER A 449 -5.05 10.04 -13.01
N SER A 450 -3.95 10.20 -13.75
CA SER A 450 -3.92 10.28 -15.21
C SER A 450 -3.27 9.07 -15.90
N ILE A 451 -2.88 8.05 -15.15
CA ILE A 451 -2.48 6.74 -15.68
C ILE A 451 -3.73 5.85 -15.65
N PHE A 452 -3.96 5.11 -16.74
CA PHE A 452 -4.90 3.99 -16.72
C PHE A 452 -4.44 3.10 -15.57
N SER A 453 -5.18 3.07 -14.47
CA SER A 453 -5.00 2.08 -13.41
C SER A 453 -5.65 0.78 -13.84
N ASP A 454 -5.25 0.28 -15.01
CA ASP A 454 -5.31 -1.11 -15.36
C ASP A 454 -3.86 -1.49 -15.62
N HIS A 455 -3.36 -2.47 -14.86
CA HIS A 455 -2.02 -3.04 -14.88
C HIS A 455 -1.02 -2.47 -13.88
N ASN A 456 -0.84 -3.28 -12.81
CA ASN A 456 0.39 -3.53 -12.07
C ASN A 456 1.39 -2.39 -12.14
N SER A 457 1.14 -1.35 -11.33
CA SER A 457 2.23 -0.53 -10.86
C SER A 457 3.27 -1.47 -10.24
N GLU A 458 4.52 -1.34 -10.65
CA GLU A 458 5.63 -1.71 -9.78
C GLU A 458 5.45 -0.87 -8.51
N LYS A 459 4.73 -1.48 -7.58
CA LYS A 459 4.31 -0.92 -6.32
C LYS A 459 5.60 -0.55 -5.57
N SER A 460 5.78 0.74 -5.30
CA SER A 460 6.72 1.24 -4.29
C SER A 460 6.72 0.29 -3.08
N GLY A 461 7.86 0.01 -2.47
CA GLY A 461 7.98 -0.95 -1.36
C GLY A 461 6.92 -0.74 -0.25
N LYS A 462 6.49 0.50 -0.02
CA LYS A 462 5.40 0.82 0.93
C LYS A 462 4.01 0.33 0.47
N HIS A 463 3.71 0.39 -0.83
CA HIS A 463 2.44 -0.08 -1.39
C HIS A 463 2.38 -1.61 -1.47
N LEU A 464 3.51 -2.30 -1.71
CA LEU A 464 3.58 -3.77 -1.60
C LEU A 464 3.30 -4.22 -0.16
N VAL A 465 3.88 -3.53 0.83
CA VAL A 465 3.66 -3.83 2.24
C VAL A 465 2.19 -3.61 2.65
N ILE A 466 1.57 -2.50 2.23
CA ILE A 466 0.15 -2.24 2.51
C ILE A 466 -0.75 -3.29 1.85
N GLU A 467 -0.48 -3.67 0.61
CA GLU A 467 -1.28 -4.67 -0.11
C GLU A 467 -1.08 -6.09 0.44
N ARG A 468 0.14 -6.45 0.83
CA ARG A 468 0.42 -7.69 1.56
C ARG A 468 -0.35 -7.70 2.89
N ARG A 469 -0.35 -6.59 3.62
CA ARG A 469 -1.12 -6.45 4.88
C ARG A 469 -2.63 -6.58 4.61
N LYS A 470 -3.17 -5.94 3.57
CA LYS A 470 -4.59 -6.06 3.19
C LYS A 470 -4.97 -7.51 2.87
N LYS A 471 -4.18 -8.19 2.04
CA LYS A 471 -4.41 -9.59 1.69
C LYS A 471 -4.28 -10.51 2.91
N LYS A 472 -3.28 -10.30 3.77
CA LYS A 472 -3.13 -11.08 5.02
C LYS A 472 -4.34 -10.89 5.94
N MET A 473 -4.79 -9.65 6.16
CA MET A 473 -6.00 -9.37 6.96
C MET A 473 -7.25 -10.03 6.36
N GLU A 474 -7.37 -10.05 5.04
CA GLU A 474 -8.50 -10.68 4.37
C GLU A 474 -8.48 -12.20 4.49
N GLN A 475 -7.30 -12.83 4.33
CA GLN A 475 -7.11 -14.26 4.58
C GLN A 475 -7.44 -14.62 6.03
N GLU A 476 -6.97 -13.85 7.01
CA GLU A 476 -7.28 -14.06 8.43
C GLU A 476 -8.77 -13.88 8.73
N ARG A 477 -9.44 -12.91 8.09
CA ARG A 477 -10.88 -12.69 8.21
C ARG A 477 -11.66 -13.91 7.71
N VAL A 478 -11.33 -14.42 6.53
CA VAL A 478 -11.94 -15.63 5.96
C VAL A 478 -11.67 -16.85 6.84
N ALA A 479 -10.42 -17.08 7.26
CA ALA A 479 -10.08 -18.18 8.17
C ALA A 479 -10.88 -18.11 9.49
N ARG A 480 -11.08 -16.91 10.06
CA ARG A 480 -11.91 -16.71 11.26
C ARG A 480 -13.39 -17.01 11.01
N LEU A 481 -13.95 -16.68 9.85
CA LEU A 481 -15.31 -17.09 9.47
C LEU A 481 -15.44 -18.60 9.43
N PHE A 482 -14.43 -19.30 8.92
CA PHE A 482 -14.37 -20.76 8.92
C PHE A 482 -14.11 -21.36 10.32
N ASN A 483 -13.52 -20.61 11.27
CA ASN A 483 -13.33 -21.11 12.64
C ASN A 483 -14.54 -20.83 13.56
N ARG A 484 -15.49 -19.99 13.17
CA ARG A 484 -16.69 -19.65 13.96
C ARG A 484 -17.71 -20.79 14.17
N PRO A 485 -17.86 -21.81 13.30
CA PRO A 485 -18.87 -22.86 13.50
C PRO A 485 -18.53 -23.92 14.57
N SER A 486 -17.29 -23.98 15.07
CA SER A 486 -16.86 -25.02 16.02
C SER A 486 -17.11 -24.69 17.50
N VAL A 487 -17.56 -23.48 17.83
CA VAL A 487 -17.85 -23.07 19.22
C VAL A 487 -19.34 -23.16 19.58
N GLU A 488 -20.25 -23.24 18.59
CA GLU A 488 -21.70 -23.33 18.86
C GLU A 488 -22.23 -24.78 19.07
N ARG A 489 -21.37 -25.80 18.99
CA ARG A 489 -21.74 -27.21 19.26
C ARG A 489 -21.34 -27.75 20.63
N SER A 490 -20.61 -27.01 21.46
CA SER A 490 -20.37 -27.39 22.86
C SER A 490 -21.32 -26.63 23.78
N GLY A 491 -22.51 -27.22 23.99
CA GLY A 491 -23.55 -26.64 24.83
C GLY A 491 -23.11 -26.36 26.26
N THR A 492 -23.23 -25.09 26.67
CA THR A 492 -23.62 -24.73 28.03
C THR A 492 -24.62 -23.57 27.96
N PRO A 493 -25.83 -23.69 28.55
CA PRO A 493 -26.86 -22.67 28.42
C PRO A 493 -26.66 -21.57 29.46
N PHE A 494 -26.43 -20.34 29.02
CA PHE A 494 -26.74 -19.15 29.83
C PHE A 494 -28.05 -18.50 29.35
N PRO A 495 -28.84 -17.94 30.28
CA PRO A 495 -30.29 -17.92 30.16
C PRO A 495 -30.81 -16.82 29.24
N LYS A 496 -31.78 -17.19 28.40
CA LYS A 496 -32.67 -16.27 27.68
C LYS A 496 -33.29 -15.26 28.66
N ARG A 497 -33.14 -13.96 28.40
CA ARG A 497 -34.07 -12.96 28.92
C ARG A 497 -35.20 -12.74 27.91
N THR A 498 -36.39 -13.09 28.38
CA THR A 498 -37.71 -12.88 27.81
C THR A 498 -38.00 -11.41 27.54
N TRP A 499 -38.55 -11.13 26.35
CA TRP A 499 -39.29 -9.90 26.09
C TRP A 499 -40.52 -9.82 27.00
N GLY A 500 -40.65 -8.71 27.71
CA GLY A 500 -41.85 -8.32 28.43
C GLY A 500 -42.27 -6.92 27.97
N ASN A 501 -43.41 -6.84 27.29
CA ASN A 501 -44.08 -5.58 27.01
C ASN A 501 -44.57 -4.95 28.32
N LEU A 502 -44.22 -3.70 28.57
CA LEU A 502 -44.99 -2.80 29.41
C LEU A 502 -44.87 -1.37 28.87
N SER A 503 -46.05 -0.81 28.60
CA SER A 503 -46.33 0.60 28.38
C SER A 503 -45.84 1.45 29.55
N ASP A 504 -45.03 2.47 29.27
CA ASP A 504 -45.30 3.90 29.55
C ASP A 504 -44.03 4.71 29.18
N GLY A 505 -44.20 5.96 28.77
CA GLY A 505 -43.14 6.77 28.19
C GLY A 505 -41.99 7.06 29.15
N THR A 506 -40.77 6.84 28.68
CA THR A 506 -39.57 7.73 28.73
C THR A 506 -38.42 6.93 28.12
N LEU A 507 -37.95 7.31 26.93
CA LEU A 507 -36.69 6.77 26.39
C LEU A 507 -35.54 7.35 27.21
N VAL A 508 -35.15 6.62 28.25
CA VAL A 508 -33.83 6.78 28.89
C VAL A 508 -32.86 5.92 28.08
N GLU A 509 -31.88 6.56 27.43
CA GLU A 509 -30.73 5.87 26.84
C GLU A 509 -30.11 4.97 27.91
N SER A 510 -30.11 3.65 27.65
CA SER A 510 -29.32 2.74 28.46
C SER A 510 -27.85 2.99 28.17
N GLU A 511 -27.14 3.64 29.10
CA GLU A 511 -25.68 3.73 29.07
C GLU A 511 -25.10 2.31 29.10
N GLU A 512 -24.62 1.81 27.96
CA GLU A 512 -23.84 0.57 27.92
C GLU A 512 -22.53 0.81 28.70
N LEU A 513 -22.39 0.11 29.83
CA LEU A 513 -21.21 0.16 30.68
C LEU A 513 -20.27 -0.99 30.32
N GLY A 514 -19.01 -0.69 30.04
CA GLY A 514 -17.94 -1.67 29.79
C GLY A 514 -16.78 -1.51 30.77
N GLU A 515 -15.81 -2.43 30.71
CA GLU A 515 -14.61 -2.38 31.55
C GLU A 515 -13.47 -1.62 30.87
N CYS A 516 -12.79 -0.75 31.61
CA CYS A 516 -11.66 0.01 31.11
C CYS A 516 -10.53 -0.92 30.69
N ASN A 517 -10.10 -0.86 29.42
CA ASN A 517 -9.10 -1.78 28.86
C ASN A 517 -7.72 -1.72 29.55
N THR A 518 -7.42 -0.61 30.23
CA THR A 518 -6.12 -0.39 30.92
C THR A 518 -6.14 -0.76 32.40
N CYS A 519 -7.29 -0.66 33.10
CA CYS A 519 -7.34 -0.82 34.56
C CYS A 519 -8.58 -1.57 35.08
N SER A 520 -9.39 -2.10 34.16
CA SER A 520 -10.60 -2.90 34.41
C SER A 520 -11.70 -2.20 35.23
N ARG A 521 -11.63 -0.87 35.41
CA ARG A 521 -12.71 -0.10 36.04
C ARG A 521 -13.90 0.05 35.11
N VAL A 522 -15.10 -0.19 35.62
CA VAL A 522 -16.35 0.01 34.88
C VAL A 522 -16.48 1.47 34.44
N THR A 523 -16.83 1.70 33.19
CA THR A 523 -16.91 3.01 32.54
C THR A 523 -17.88 2.99 31.37
N SER A 524 -18.61 4.09 31.14
CA SER A 524 -19.37 4.34 29.91
C SER A 524 -18.53 5.08 28.86
N ARG A 525 -17.37 5.60 29.24
CA ARG A 525 -16.50 6.37 28.34
C ARG A 525 -15.79 5.44 27.36
N LEU A 526 -16.07 5.62 26.08
CA LEU A 526 -15.44 4.94 24.95
C LEU A 526 -14.15 5.67 24.53
N CYS A 527 -13.32 4.99 23.74
CA CYS A 527 -12.16 5.57 23.09
C CYS A 527 -12.56 6.78 22.24
N SER A 528 -11.88 7.91 22.44
CA SER A 528 -12.13 9.15 21.71
C SER A 528 -11.82 9.07 20.20
N ILE A 529 -11.16 8.01 19.75
CA ILE A 529 -10.69 7.83 18.38
C ILE A 529 -11.51 6.79 17.63
N CYS A 530 -11.61 5.57 18.14
CA CYS A 530 -12.34 4.49 17.46
C CYS A 530 -13.77 4.28 17.96
N ASN A 531 -14.13 4.82 19.13
CA ASN A 531 -15.44 4.65 19.78
C ASN A 531 -15.88 3.17 19.98
N ILE A 532 -14.92 2.24 20.08
CA ILE A 532 -15.17 0.80 20.26
C ILE A 532 -14.84 0.34 21.68
N ASP A 533 -13.61 0.56 22.15
CA ASP A 533 -13.15 0.07 23.45
C ASP A 533 -13.36 1.08 24.58
N TYR A 534 -13.56 0.59 25.80
CA TYR A 534 -13.89 1.37 26.99
C TYR A 534 -12.64 1.87 27.75
N TYR A 535 -12.64 3.13 28.19
CA TYR A 535 -11.57 3.77 28.96
C TYR A 535 -12.10 4.73 30.03
N CYS A 536 -11.77 4.48 31.30
CA CYS A 536 -12.27 5.30 32.41
C CYS A 536 -11.68 6.71 32.47
N SER A 537 -10.60 6.99 31.72
CA SER A 537 -9.98 8.32 31.63
C SER A 537 -9.14 8.45 30.38
N GLU A 538 -8.88 9.70 29.97
CA GLU A 538 -7.94 10.02 28.88
C GLU A 538 -6.54 9.51 29.20
N SER A 539 -6.13 9.52 30.47
CA SER A 539 -4.87 8.91 30.91
C SER A 539 -4.82 7.40 30.64
N CYS A 540 -5.88 6.65 30.97
CA CYS A 540 -5.95 5.21 30.66
C CYS A 540 -5.94 4.97 29.15
N GLU A 541 -6.63 5.81 28.38
CA GLU A 541 -6.65 5.76 26.92
C GLU A 541 -5.30 6.13 26.28
N THR A 542 -4.51 7.03 26.88
CA THR A 542 -3.14 7.36 26.41
C THR A 542 -2.12 6.29 26.76
N ARG A 543 -2.36 5.50 27.81
CA ARG A 543 -1.53 4.38 28.25
C ARG A 543 -1.91 3.05 27.60
N THR A 544 -2.79 3.06 26.60
CA THR A 544 -3.26 1.82 25.99
C THR A 544 -2.18 1.19 25.12
N ASN A 545 -1.89 -0.07 25.41
CA ASN A 545 -1.00 -0.94 24.65
C ASN A 545 -1.80 -2.19 24.20
N GLY A 546 -1.35 -2.87 23.16
CA GLY A 546 -1.90 -4.17 22.74
C GLY A 546 -3.02 -4.12 21.70
N SER A 547 -3.97 -5.06 21.78
CA SER A 547 -4.96 -5.37 20.72
C SER A 547 -5.77 -4.16 20.24
N HIS A 548 -6.05 -3.19 21.13
CA HIS A 548 -6.73 -1.94 20.77
C HIS A 548 -5.96 -1.11 19.73
N VAL A 549 -4.63 -1.07 19.78
CA VAL A 549 -3.83 -0.26 18.83
C VAL A 549 -3.95 -0.82 17.40
N PHE A 550 -4.26 -2.10 17.26
CA PHE A 550 -4.50 -2.76 15.97
C PHE A 550 -5.90 -2.47 15.41
N THR A 551 -6.84 -2.05 16.25
CA THR A 551 -8.21 -1.67 15.86
C THR A 551 -8.45 -0.15 15.91
N CYS A 552 -7.48 0.62 16.41
CA CYS A 552 -7.59 2.06 16.66
C CYS A 552 -6.52 2.84 15.90
N ALA A 553 -6.92 3.80 15.06
CA ALA A 553 -6.02 4.62 14.23
C ALA A 553 -5.24 5.71 15.01
N LYS A 554 -4.96 5.49 16.30
CA LYS A 554 -4.33 6.46 17.20
C LYS A 554 -2.90 6.79 16.81
N ARG A 555 -2.13 5.78 16.38
CA ARG A 555 -0.77 5.92 15.87
C ARG A 555 -0.46 4.81 14.87
N PRO A 556 0.51 5.01 13.96
CA PRO A 556 1.02 3.92 13.14
C PRO A 556 1.52 2.77 14.01
N LEU A 557 1.26 1.54 13.56
CA LEU A 557 1.81 0.33 14.17
C LEU A 557 3.32 0.24 13.86
N THR A 558 4.08 -0.18 14.85
CA THR A 558 5.53 -0.39 14.81
C THR A 558 5.84 -1.88 14.92
N SER A 559 7.04 -2.31 14.54
CA SER A 559 7.50 -3.70 14.72
C SER A 559 7.43 -4.15 16.20
N ALA A 560 7.61 -3.25 17.17
CA ALA A 560 7.44 -3.55 18.59
C ALA A 560 5.98 -3.91 18.96
N ASP A 561 4.99 -3.34 18.27
CA ASP A 561 3.57 -3.67 18.49
C ASP A 561 3.26 -5.08 18.01
N TYR A 562 3.86 -5.52 16.90
CA TYR A 562 3.75 -6.90 16.42
C TYR A 562 4.51 -7.88 17.31
N LEU A 563 5.70 -7.50 17.81
CA LEU A 563 6.41 -8.31 18.81
C LEU A 563 5.58 -8.51 20.08
N TYR A 564 4.85 -7.48 20.52
CA TYR A 564 3.94 -7.57 21.66
C TYR A 564 2.84 -8.62 21.45
N ILE A 565 2.20 -8.66 20.27
CA ILE A 565 1.20 -9.70 19.96
C ILE A 565 1.82 -11.08 20.10
N ASN A 566 2.97 -11.31 19.48
CA ASN A 566 3.70 -12.58 19.55
C ASN A 566 4.03 -12.98 21.00
N ILE A 567 4.44 -12.02 21.85
CA ILE A 567 4.66 -12.26 23.28
C ILE A 567 3.37 -12.64 24.00
N SER A 568 2.26 -11.95 23.70
CA SER A 568 0.96 -12.17 24.35
C SER A 568 0.34 -13.51 23.97
N GLU A 569 0.49 -13.92 22.70
CA GLU A 569 0.03 -15.19 22.16
C GLU A 569 1.03 -16.33 22.40
N ASN A 570 2.23 -15.99 22.88
CA ASN A 570 3.34 -16.90 23.13
C ASN A 570 3.75 -17.67 21.87
N THR A 571 3.77 -16.97 20.74
CA THR A 571 4.13 -17.46 19.40
C THR A 571 5.48 -16.86 18.97
N ILE A 572 6.23 -17.62 18.17
CA ILE A 572 7.47 -17.10 17.57
C ILE A 572 7.07 -16.15 16.43
N PRO A 573 7.67 -14.94 16.31
CA PRO A 573 7.32 -14.01 15.25
C PRO A 573 7.61 -14.58 13.86
N ASP A 574 6.71 -14.30 12.91
CA ASP A 574 6.86 -14.59 11.49
C ASP A 574 6.91 -13.30 10.63
N GLU A 575 6.64 -12.13 11.24
CA GLU A 575 6.71 -10.84 10.58
C GLU A 575 8.15 -10.40 10.30
N GLU A 576 8.47 -10.14 9.03
CA GLU A 576 9.84 -9.76 8.61
C GLU A 576 10.40 -8.55 9.39
N GLU A 577 9.59 -7.51 9.56
CA GLU A 577 9.98 -6.31 10.30
C GLU A 577 10.34 -6.65 11.76
N VAL A 578 9.67 -7.62 12.39
CA VAL A 578 9.97 -8.07 13.75
C VAL A 578 11.22 -8.93 13.79
N LEU A 579 11.38 -9.79 12.79
CA LEU A 579 12.50 -10.70 12.68
C LEU A 579 13.83 -9.96 12.52
N GLU A 580 13.84 -8.92 11.67
CA GLU A 580 14.98 -8.04 11.43
C GLU A 580 15.26 -7.14 12.64
N ASP A 581 14.26 -6.38 13.10
CA ASP A 581 14.45 -5.31 14.09
C ASP A 581 14.85 -5.83 15.48
N PHE A 582 14.46 -7.06 15.82
CA PHE A 582 14.64 -7.64 17.16
C PHE A 582 15.58 -8.84 17.19
N GLY A 583 16.28 -9.13 16.08
CA GLY A 583 17.41 -10.06 16.03
C GLY A 583 17.06 -11.53 15.84
N PHE A 584 15.81 -11.87 15.55
CA PHE A 584 15.41 -13.26 15.31
C PHE A 584 16.01 -13.81 14.00
N ASN A 585 16.31 -12.96 13.01
CA ASN A 585 16.98 -13.36 11.76
C ASN A 585 18.41 -13.90 11.97
N HIS A 586 19.04 -13.67 13.13
CA HIS A 586 20.36 -14.23 13.45
C HIS A 586 20.30 -15.65 14.02
N LEU A 587 19.10 -16.14 14.32
CA LEU A 587 18.90 -17.38 15.07
C LEU A 587 18.25 -18.45 14.18
N SER A 588 18.96 -19.54 13.98
CA SER A 588 18.51 -20.68 13.17
C SER A 588 17.75 -21.73 13.99
N SER A 589 18.06 -21.85 15.27
CA SER A 589 17.44 -22.83 16.17
C SER A 589 16.13 -22.31 16.75
N PHE A 590 15.10 -23.15 16.76
CA PHE A 590 13.84 -22.88 17.46
C PHE A 590 14.07 -22.61 18.95
N ALA A 591 14.99 -23.34 19.59
CA ALA A 591 15.31 -23.15 21.00
C ALA A 591 15.88 -21.75 21.27
N ASP A 592 16.74 -21.26 20.39
CA ASP A 592 17.34 -19.92 20.51
C ASP A 592 16.33 -18.81 20.21
N ARG A 593 15.48 -18.98 19.18
CA ARG A 593 14.36 -18.06 18.91
C ARG A 593 13.39 -18.01 20.10
N SER A 594 13.12 -19.15 20.73
CA SER A 594 12.31 -19.24 21.94
C SER A 594 12.98 -18.57 23.14
N ASN A 595 14.30 -18.67 23.30
CA ASN A 595 15.04 -17.98 24.36
C ASN A 595 14.98 -16.46 24.17
N LEU A 596 15.09 -15.98 22.93
CA LEU A 596 14.99 -14.57 22.60
C LEU A 596 13.56 -14.03 22.84
N LEU A 597 12.52 -14.77 22.46
CA LEU A 597 11.14 -14.41 22.78
C LEU A 597 10.92 -14.36 24.31
N GLY A 598 11.49 -15.32 25.04
CA GLY A 598 11.46 -15.36 26.51
C GLY A 598 12.12 -14.15 27.16
N LEU A 599 13.22 -13.65 26.58
CA LEU A 599 13.89 -12.42 27.02
C LEU A 599 12.98 -11.19 26.89
N TYR A 600 12.36 -10.99 25.71
CA TYR A 600 11.45 -9.87 25.47
C TYR A 600 10.17 -9.98 26.33
N LYS A 601 9.66 -11.19 26.54
CA LYS A 601 8.57 -11.45 27.50
C LYS A 601 8.95 -11.05 28.92
N GLY A 602 10.19 -11.27 29.33
CA GLY A 602 10.73 -10.83 30.62
C GLY A 602 10.71 -9.31 30.80
N LEU A 603 11.06 -8.54 29.76
CA LEU A 603 10.97 -7.07 29.77
C LEU A 603 9.52 -6.59 29.91
N TRP A 604 8.61 -7.24 29.19
CA TRP A 604 7.19 -6.91 29.24
C TRP A 604 6.60 -7.17 30.63
N LEU A 605 6.85 -8.34 31.21
CA LEU A 605 6.45 -8.66 32.59
C LEU A 605 7.11 -7.74 33.62
N GLY A 606 8.32 -7.24 33.33
CA GLY A 606 9.03 -6.23 34.10
C GLY A 606 8.46 -4.80 33.98
N GLY A 607 7.36 -4.62 33.24
CA GLY A 607 6.66 -3.35 33.11
C GLY A 607 7.29 -2.38 32.10
N VAL A 608 8.15 -2.85 31.20
CA VAL A 608 8.70 -2.03 30.11
C VAL A 608 7.61 -1.82 29.04
N PRO A 609 7.24 -0.57 28.72
CA PRO A 609 6.21 -0.29 27.72
C PRO A 609 6.72 -0.56 26.30
N VAL A 610 5.80 -0.92 25.40
CA VAL A 610 6.10 -1.24 23.99
C VAL A 610 6.77 -0.05 23.27
N GLU A 611 6.37 1.16 23.62
CA GLU A 611 6.93 2.42 23.12
C GLU A 611 8.42 2.56 23.47
N ASP A 612 8.83 2.09 24.65
CA ASP A 612 10.23 2.12 25.06
C ASP A 612 11.04 1.06 24.30
N ILE A 613 10.47 -0.13 24.09
CA ILE A 613 11.09 -1.18 23.25
C ILE A 613 11.31 -0.67 21.82
N HIS A 614 10.29 -0.03 21.22
CA HIS A 614 10.40 0.60 19.91
C HIS A 614 11.47 1.71 19.91
N ARG A 615 11.47 2.60 20.90
CA ARG A 615 12.47 3.67 21.02
C ARG A 615 13.88 3.10 21.11
N TRP A 616 14.10 2.05 21.92
CA TRP A 616 15.40 1.40 22.07
C TRP A 616 15.89 0.77 20.77
N GLN A 617 14.98 0.26 19.96
CA GLN A 617 15.29 -0.29 18.64
C GLN A 617 15.70 0.81 17.67
N VAL A 618 14.91 1.88 17.54
CA VAL A 618 15.18 3.01 16.62
C VAL A 618 16.48 3.74 16.98
N GLU A 619 16.79 3.86 18.27
CA GLU A 619 18.01 4.49 18.77
C GLU A 619 19.23 3.56 18.75
N SER A 620 19.06 2.29 18.35
CA SER A 620 20.09 1.24 18.43
C SER A 620 20.69 1.07 19.84
N THR A 621 19.85 1.19 20.87
CA THR A 621 20.22 1.09 22.29
C THR A 621 19.65 -0.14 23.02
N LEU A 622 19.04 -1.09 22.28
CA LEU A 622 18.45 -2.33 22.83
C LEU A 622 19.38 -3.06 23.81
N ILE A 623 20.60 -3.41 23.41
CA ILE A 623 21.54 -4.16 24.25
C ILE A 623 21.78 -3.45 25.59
N THR A 624 22.05 -2.14 25.54
CA THR A 624 22.35 -1.32 26.71
C THR A 624 21.16 -1.24 27.66
N ASN A 625 19.96 -1.02 27.12
CA ASN A 625 18.76 -0.85 27.92
C ASN A 625 18.23 -2.18 28.49
N ILE A 626 18.33 -3.29 27.74
CA ILE A 626 18.02 -4.64 28.23
C ILE A 626 18.94 -4.98 29.42
N LYS A 627 20.26 -4.78 29.27
CA LYS A 627 21.22 -4.96 30.36
C LYS A 627 20.84 -4.11 31.58
N LYS A 628 20.59 -2.82 31.36
CA LYS A 628 20.21 -1.89 32.43
C LYS A 628 18.97 -2.36 33.19
N HIS A 629 17.95 -2.85 32.50
CA HIS A 629 16.72 -3.35 33.12
C HIS A 629 16.98 -4.62 33.96
N PHE A 630 17.57 -5.65 33.36
CA PHE A 630 17.78 -6.93 34.06
C PHE A 630 18.83 -6.85 35.18
N TYR A 631 19.83 -5.96 35.10
CA TYR A 631 20.78 -5.76 36.20
C TYR A 631 20.14 -5.13 37.45
N GLN A 632 19.00 -4.45 37.33
CA GLN A 632 18.24 -3.94 38.49
C GLN A 632 17.52 -5.06 39.25
N ILE A 633 17.28 -6.20 38.60
CA ILE A 633 16.67 -7.38 39.20
C ILE A 633 17.76 -8.15 39.97
N ASN A 634 17.43 -8.68 41.15
CA ASN A 634 18.34 -9.53 41.93
C ASN A 634 18.75 -10.76 41.09
N GLU A 635 20.04 -11.13 41.13
CA GLU A 635 20.63 -12.22 40.34
C GLU A 635 19.84 -13.54 40.43
N ALA A 636 19.31 -13.88 41.61
CA ALA A 636 18.50 -15.09 41.80
C ALA A 636 17.16 -15.10 41.03
N HIS A 637 16.70 -13.94 40.54
CA HIS A 637 15.39 -13.76 39.90
C HIS A 637 15.46 -13.27 38.44
N ARG A 638 16.66 -13.23 37.84
CA ARG A 638 16.83 -12.75 36.44
C ARG A 638 16.37 -13.74 35.37
N GLY A 639 16.08 -14.98 35.75
CA GLY A 639 15.69 -16.06 34.82
C GLY A 639 16.84 -16.55 33.95
N GLY A 640 16.59 -17.61 33.16
CA GLY A 640 17.61 -18.25 32.29
C GLY A 640 17.87 -17.53 30.96
N TYR A 641 16.93 -16.70 30.51
CA TYR A 641 17.00 -16.03 29.20
C TYR A 641 18.02 -14.87 29.17
N PHE A 642 18.17 -14.13 30.27
CA PHE A 642 19.12 -13.03 30.34
C PHE A 642 20.60 -13.48 30.35
N PRO A 643 21.01 -14.51 31.11
CA PRO A 643 22.33 -15.12 30.97
C PRO A 643 22.60 -15.65 29.56
N TRP A 644 21.63 -16.31 28.92
CA TRP A 644 21.75 -16.74 27.52
C TRP A 644 21.98 -15.54 26.57
N PHE A 645 21.26 -14.43 26.77
CA PHE A 645 21.42 -13.21 25.98
C PHE A 645 22.81 -12.58 26.14
N LEU A 646 23.42 -12.60 27.33
CA LEU A 646 24.76 -12.05 27.56
C LEU A 646 25.86 -12.76 26.75
N VAL A 647 25.63 -14.01 26.34
CA VAL A 647 26.55 -14.78 25.47
C VAL A 647 26.21 -14.57 23.98
N ASN A 648 25.01 -14.09 23.66
CA ASN A 648 24.48 -13.92 22.30
C ASN A 648 24.24 -12.46 21.90
N LEU A 649 25.04 -11.52 22.39
CA LEU A 649 24.84 -10.08 22.13
C LEU A 649 24.92 -9.69 20.66
N HIS A 650 25.69 -10.46 19.87
CA HIS A 650 25.91 -10.26 18.45
C HIS A 650 24.62 -10.23 17.62
N ILE A 651 23.54 -10.88 18.09
CA ILE A 651 22.24 -10.95 17.39
C ILE A 651 21.52 -9.60 17.27
N LEU A 652 21.95 -8.57 18.01
CA LEU A 652 21.40 -7.22 17.99
C LEU A 652 22.42 -6.14 17.56
N GLU A 653 23.63 -6.52 17.13
CA GLU A 653 24.69 -5.56 16.76
C GLU A 653 24.51 -4.98 15.35
N LYS A 654 23.91 -5.73 14.43
CA LYS A 654 23.51 -5.28 13.10
C LYS A 654 22.17 -5.93 12.71
N PRO A 655 21.22 -5.20 12.09
CA PRO A 655 20.06 -5.83 11.47
C PRO A 655 20.52 -6.75 10.32
N LEU A 656 19.90 -7.93 10.22
CA LEU A 656 20.15 -8.91 9.17
C LEU A 656 18.84 -9.12 8.42
N THR A 657 18.86 -8.95 7.10
CA THR A 657 17.67 -9.12 6.26
C THR A 657 17.31 -10.62 6.11
N LYS A 658 16.06 -10.95 5.77
CA LYS A 658 15.63 -12.33 5.46
C LYS A 658 16.54 -13.03 4.48
N GLU A 659 16.92 -12.32 3.42
CA GLU A 659 17.71 -12.85 2.33
C GLU A 659 19.13 -13.18 2.81
N GLU A 660 19.74 -12.29 3.59
CA GLU A 660 21.06 -12.52 4.20
C GLU A 660 21.02 -13.63 5.25
N SER A 661 19.98 -13.69 6.08
CA SER A 661 19.75 -14.78 7.04
C SER A 661 19.63 -16.13 6.35
N THR A 662 18.78 -16.21 5.33
CA THR A 662 18.54 -17.42 4.56
C THR A 662 19.81 -17.86 3.84
N GLN A 663 20.57 -16.92 3.25
CA GLN A 663 21.84 -17.23 2.60
C GLN A 663 22.91 -17.71 3.58
N ASN A 664 23.04 -17.09 4.76
CA ASN A 664 24.01 -17.50 5.78
C ASN A 664 23.66 -18.87 6.37
N LEU A 665 22.37 -19.14 6.59
CA LEU A 665 21.88 -20.44 7.05
C LEU A 665 22.16 -21.53 6.02
N LEU A 666 21.79 -21.29 4.76
CA LEU A 666 22.04 -22.20 3.66
C LEU A 666 23.53 -22.46 3.46
N ALA A 667 24.37 -21.42 3.51
CA ALA A 667 25.83 -21.56 3.43
C ALA A 667 26.37 -22.48 4.54
N THR A 668 25.93 -22.27 5.78
CA THR A 668 26.34 -23.13 6.91
C THR A 668 25.89 -24.58 6.72
N PHE A 669 24.67 -24.80 6.25
CA PHE A 669 24.11 -26.14 6.00
C PHE A 669 24.90 -26.86 4.90
N TYR A 670 25.20 -26.18 3.80
CA TYR A 670 25.97 -26.74 2.71
C TYR A 670 27.44 -26.96 3.07
N ASP A 671 28.08 -26.06 3.82
CA ASP A 671 29.48 -26.21 4.24
C ASP A 671 29.69 -27.50 5.07
N GLN A 672 28.73 -27.86 5.94
CA GLN A 672 28.79 -29.09 6.72
C GLN A 672 28.47 -30.34 5.88
N ALA A 673 27.51 -30.24 4.96
CA ALA A 673 27.13 -31.33 4.06
C ALA A 673 28.20 -31.65 2.99
N GLN A 674 29.08 -30.70 2.68
CA GLN A 674 30.14 -30.83 1.67
C GLN A 674 31.00 -32.07 1.86
N LEU A 675 31.28 -32.47 3.11
CA LEU A 675 32.13 -33.62 3.45
C LEU A 675 31.56 -34.97 3.03
N TYR A 676 30.24 -35.04 2.79
CA TYR A 676 29.54 -36.25 2.40
C TYR A 676 29.45 -36.43 0.88
N LEU A 677 29.82 -35.42 0.09
CA LEU A 677 29.91 -35.51 -1.36
C LEU A 677 31.13 -36.33 -1.81
N ASP A 678 31.04 -36.93 -3.00
CA ASP A 678 32.19 -37.51 -3.68
C ASP A 678 33.30 -36.46 -3.83
N LYS A 679 34.58 -36.86 -3.73
CA LYS A 679 35.73 -35.94 -3.75
C LYS A 679 35.72 -34.95 -4.92
N GLU A 680 35.17 -35.35 -6.06
CA GLU A 680 35.08 -34.54 -7.28
C GLU A 680 34.04 -33.41 -7.19
N ASP A 681 33.07 -33.54 -6.29
CA ASP A 681 31.95 -32.62 -6.10
C ASP A 681 32.07 -31.76 -4.85
N GLN A 682 32.98 -32.11 -3.94
CA GLN A 682 33.18 -31.34 -2.70
C GLN A 682 33.43 -29.86 -3.01
N HIS A 683 34.20 -29.50 -4.04
CA HIS A 683 34.48 -28.08 -4.35
C HIS A 683 33.38 -27.34 -5.12
N LYS A 684 32.24 -27.98 -5.39
CA LYS A 684 31.16 -27.42 -6.22
C LYS A 684 30.08 -26.77 -5.34
N GLN A 685 29.54 -25.66 -5.81
CA GLN A 685 28.33 -25.04 -5.24
C GLN A 685 27.09 -25.89 -5.57
N PRO A 686 26.00 -25.83 -4.77
CA PRO A 686 24.79 -26.64 -5.00
C PRO A 686 24.28 -26.57 -6.45
N SER A 687 24.22 -25.38 -7.03
CA SER A 687 23.73 -25.15 -8.41
C SER A 687 24.65 -25.73 -9.52
N GLN A 688 25.86 -26.18 -9.16
CA GLN A 688 26.83 -26.79 -10.08
C GLN A 688 26.77 -28.32 -10.05
N LEU A 689 26.05 -28.91 -9.11
CA LEU A 689 25.85 -30.36 -9.03
C LEU A 689 24.90 -30.80 -10.15
N LYS A 690 25.35 -31.74 -10.98
CA LYS A 690 24.57 -32.37 -12.04
C LYS A 690 24.67 -33.89 -11.91
N PRO A 691 23.59 -34.65 -12.19
CA PRO A 691 22.26 -34.21 -12.63
C PRO A 691 21.44 -33.52 -11.53
N GLU A 692 20.28 -32.95 -11.86
CA GLU A 692 19.42 -32.20 -10.93
C GLU A 692 19.04 -33.02 -9.67
N ALA A 693 18.91 -34.34 -9.82
CA ALA A 693 18.73 -35.29 -8.72
C ALA A 693 19.82 -35.16 -7.64
N LYS A 694 21.08 -34.98 -8.06
CA LYS A 694 22.23 -34.83 -7.16
C LYS A 694 22.13 -33.54 -6.35
N MET A 695 21.72 -32.44 -6.99
CA MET A 695 21.46 -31.18 -6.31
C MET A 695 20.34 -31.35 -5.26
N LYS A 696 19.16 -31.85 -5.65
CA LYS A 696 18.01 -32.04 -4.73
C LYS A 696 18.34 -32.91 -3.51
N CYS A 697 19.08 -34.00 -3.72
CA CYS A 697 19.52 -34.87 -2.63
C CYS A 697 20.54 -34.19 -1.70
N TYR A 698 21.41 -33.34 -2.24
CA TYR A 698 22.37 -32.56 -1.46
C TYR A 698 21.68 -31.59 -0.50
N GLU A 699 20.65 -30.90 -0.97
CA GLU A 699 19.85 -29.98 -0.15
C GLU A 699 19.10 -30.72 0.98
N LEU A 700 18.55 -31.90 0.71
CA LEU A 700 17.91 -32.72 1.75
C LEU A 700 18.93 -33.21 2.78
N LEU A 701 20.10 -33.67 2.35
CA LEU A 701 21.18 -34.08 3.25
C LEU A 701 21.63 -32.93 4.15
N ALA A 702 21.86 -31.74 3.57
CA ALA A 702 22.22 -30.54 4.30
C ALA A 702 21.16 -30.20 5.37
N THR A 703 19.88 -30.34 5.03
CA THR A 703 18.76 -30.15 5.97
C THR A 703 18.75 -31.22 7.08
N ALA A 704 19.00 -32.49 6.72
CA ALA A 704 18.99 -33.62 7.64
C ALA A 704 20.12 -33.58 8.68
N LEU A 705 21.29 -33.02 8.33
CA LEU A 705 22.43 -32.80 9.25
C LEU A 705 22.06 -31.89 10.42
N HIS A 706 21.17 -30.94 10.18
CA HIS A 706 20.70 -30.01 11.20
C HIS A 706 19.42 -30.47 11.91
N MET A 707 19.00 -31.73 11.73
CA MET A 707 17.73 -32.27 12.21
C MET A 707 16.52 -31.41 11.82
N ALA A 708 16.67 -30.66 10.73
CA ALA A 708 15.61 -29.84 10.16
C ALA A 708 14.83 -30.66 9.14
N ARG A 709 13.74 -30.08 8.66
CA ARG A 709 12.91 -30.64 7.60
C ARG A 709 12.61 -29.56 6.56
N PRO A 710 12.43 -29.93 5.29
CA PRO A 710 12.06 -28.96 4.27
C PRO A 710 10.74 -28.24 4.63
N ASN A 711 10.64 -26.95 4.32
CA ASN A 711 9.39 -26.19 4.41
C ASN A 711 8.50 -26.48 3.18
N PRO A 712 7.16 -26.49 3.28
CA PRO A 712 6.25 -26.62 2.14
C PRO A 712 6.54 -25.75 0.91
N ILE A 713 7.13 -24.55 1.09
CA ILE A 713 7.57 -23.65 0.01
C ILE A 713 8.74 -24.24 -0.79
N GLN A 714 9.58 -25.06 -0.15
CA GLN A 714 10.75 -25.68 -0.77
C GLN A 714 10.35 -26.90 -1.59
N MET A 715 10.92 -27.03 -2.79
CA MET A 715 10.61 -28.14 -3.69
C MET A 715 10.93 -29.52 -3.08
N ASN A 716 11.89 -29.60 -2.16
CA ASN A 716 12.25 -30.87 -1.51
C ASN A 716 11.22 -31.38 -0.51
N TRP A 717 10.33 -30.51 0.01
CA TRP A 717 9.17 -30.97 0.77
C TRP A 717 8.27 -31.85 -0.12
N TYR A 718 8.06 -31.42 -1.36
CA TYR A 718 7.35 -32.20 -2.36
C TYR A 718 8.16 -33.43 -2.83
N ASN A 719 9.39 -33.23 -3.33
CA ASN A 719 10.19 -34.28 -3.97
C ASN A 719 10.44 -35.51 -3.10
N PHE A 720 10.59 -35.32 -1.79
CA PHE A 720 10.89 -36.39 -0.84
C PHE A 720 9.66 -36.85 -0.05
N GLY A 721 8.46 -36.54 -0.54
CA GLY A 721 7.23 -37.15 -0.04
C GLY A 721 6.75 -36.62 1.32
N PHE A 722 7.25 -35.48 1.81
CA PHE A 722 6.67 -34.84 3.00
C PHE A 722 5.22 -34.41 2.74
N CYS A 723 4.87 -34.13 1.49
CA CYS A 723 3.48 -33.94 1.08
C CYS A 723 2.57 -35.15 1.36
N THR A 724 3.11 -36.35 1.62
CA THR A 724 2.29 -37.52 1.99
C THR A 724 1.91 -37.55 3.46
N CYS A 725 2.57 -36.77 4.32
CA CYS A 725 2.33 -36.73 5.76
C CYS A 725 1.04 -36.00 6.12
N ASN A 726 0.34 -36.45 7.16
CA ASN A 726 -0.94 -35.87 7.60
C ASN A 726 -0.76 -34.64 8.49
N ASP A 727 0.30 -34.61 9.28
CA ASP A 727 0.57 -33.54 10.23
C ASP A 727 2.07 -33.31 10.43
N GLU A 728 2.38 -32.29 11.23
CA GLU A 728 3.74 -31.89 11.57
C GLU A 728 4.56 -33.03 12.21
N ARG A 729 3.90 -33.90 12.98
CA ARG A 729 4.56 -35.00 13.69
C ARG A 729 4.99 -36.10 12.72
N GLU A 730 4.13 -36.45 11.76
CA GLU A 730 4.50 -37.37 10.69
C GLU A 730 5.64 -36.81 9.84
N GLU A 731 5.59 -35.52 9.47
CA GLU A 731 6.69 -34.87 8.75
C GLU A 731 8.01 -34.90 9.55
N SER A 732 7.96 -34.66 10.87
CA SER A 732 9.14 -34.79 11.73
C SER A 732 9.66 -36.23 11.78
N ALA A 733 8.77 -37.22 11.86
CA ALA A 733 9.14 -38.63 11.82
C ALA A 733 9.78 -39.02 10.47
N LEU A 734 9.29 -38.45 9.36
CA LEU A 734 9.87 -38.66 8.03
C LEU A 734 11.26 -38.00 7.92
N GLY A 735 11.42 -36.80 8.48
CA GLY A 735 12.73 -36.15 8.62
C GLY A 735 13.71 -37.05 9.37
N VAL A 736 13.28 -37.64 10.50
CA VAL A 736 14.08 -38.60 11.27
C VAL A 736 14.42 -39.84 10.45
N LEU A 737 13.51 -40.35 9.62
CA LEU A 737 13.79 -41.47 8.71
C LEU A 737 14.93 -41.12 7.75
N TYR A 738 14.90 -39.94 7.12
CA TYR A 738 15.98 -39.49 6.23
C TYR A 738 17.30 -39.24 6.96
N THR A 739 17.27 -38.63 8.15
CA THR A 739 18.45 -38.48 9.01
C THR A 739 19.05 -39.84 9.34
N ARG A 740 18.24 -40.83 9.74
CA ARG A 740 18.71 -42.18 10.04
C ARG A 740 19.28 -42.90 8.82
N LEU A 741 18.67 -42.70 7.65
CA LEU A 741 19.15 -43.28 6.39
C LEU A 741 20.54 -42.73 6.02
N LEU A 742 20.74 -41.42 6.13
CA LEU A 742 21.95 -40.74 5.64
C LEU A 742 23.07 -40.65 6.70
N LEU A 743 22.71 -40.54 7.97
CA LEU A 743 23.61 -40.14 9.06
C LEU A 743 23.60 -41.13 10.25
N GLY A 744 22.72 -42.12 10.24
CA GLY A 744 22.65 -43.14 11.28
C GLY A 744 22.08 -42.61 12.60
N ASN A 745 22.63 -43.07 13.72
CA ASN A 745 22.16 -42.68 15.06
C ASN A 745 23.11 -41.69 15.78
N GLU A 746 24.21 -41.26 15.14
CA GLU A 746 25.25 -40.45 15.81
C GLU A 746 24.71 -39.08 16.29
N LEU A 747 23.92 -38.39 15.46
CA LEU A 747 23.32 -37.09 15.79
C LEU A 747 22.17 -37.17 16.82
N LEU A 748 21.58 -38.35 17.03
CA LEU A 748 20.47 -38.54 17.99
C LEU A 748 20.99 -38.73 19.43
N GLY A 749 22.28 -39.03 19.60
CA GLY A 749 22.90 -39.28 20.92
C GLY A 749 23.05 -38.05 21.81
N ASP A 750 23.23 -36.86 21.24
CA ASP A 750 23.66 -35.65 21.97
C ASP A 750 22.52 -34.87 22.65
N LEU A 751 21.25 -35.13 22.30
CA LEU A 751 20.12 -34.31 22.74
C LEU A 751 19.40 -34.77 24.02
N ARG A 752 19.69 -35.97 24.55
CA ARG A 752 19.21 -36.45 25.88
C ARG A 752 19.90 -37.79 26.20
N GLY A 753 20.78 -37.80 27.21
CA GLY A 753 21.62 -38.95 27.54
C GLY A 753 20.89 -40.29 27.70
N ASN A 754 21.62 -41.39 27.39
CA ASN A 754 21.43 -42.83 27.68
C ASN A 754 20.03 -43.48 27.61
N THR A 755 18.95 -42.77 27.25
CA THR A 755 17.58 -43.30 27.28
C THR A 755 16.95 -43.50 25.90
N GLN A 756 17.59 -43.05 24.81
CA GLN A 756 17.04 -43.20 23.45
C GLN A 756 17.33 -44.55 22.77
N HIS A 757 18.32 -45.33 23.23
CA HIS A 757 18.51 -46.72 22.77
C HIS A 757 17.26 -47.60 22.97
N MET A 758 16.35 -47.17 23.85
CA MET A 758 15.11 -47.87 24.16
C MET A 758 13.97 -47.59 23.16
N PHE A 759 14.02 -46.47 22.41
CA PHE A 759 12.88 -46.02 21.58
C PHE A 759 13.05 -46.30 20.07
N TYR A 760 14.26 -46.25 19.52
CA TYR A 760 14.48 -46.29 18.05
C TYR A 760 15.18 -47.55 17.51
N GLY A 761 15.53 -48.50 18.40
CA GLY A 761 16.19 -49.75 18.03
C GLY A 761 17.68 -49.60 17.65
N PRO A 762 18.32 -50.65 17.10
CA PRO A 762 19.73 -50.60 16.70
C PRO A 762 19.97 -49.57 15.57
N ALA A 763 21.20 -49.07 15.47
CA ALA A 763 21.58 -48.15 14.41
C ALA A 763 21.46 -48.82 13.04
N PRO A 764 20.78 -48.19 12.05
CA PRO A 764 20.71 -48.73 10.70
C PRO A 764 22.08 -48.63 10.01
N LEU A 765 22.25 -49.37 8.92
CA LEU A 765 23.37 -49.12 8.00
C LEU A 765 23.12 -47.79 7.30
N THR A 766 24.12 -46.90 7.24
CA THR A 766 23.97 -45.63 6.53
C THR A 766 24.09 -45.84 5.02
N ALA A 767 23.29 -45.10 4.26
CA ALA A 767 23.44 -44.98 2.82
C ALA A 767 24.54 -43.95 2.52
N THR A 768 25.39 -44.25 1.54
CA THR A 768 26.29 -43.23 1.00
C THR A 768 25.48 -42.19 0.22
N PHE A 769 26.01 -40.97 0.10
CA PHE A 769 25.36 -39.94 -0.71
C PHE A 769 25.11 -40.42 -2.15
N THR A 770 26.05 -41.18 -2.71
CA THR A 770 25.96 -41.72 -4.07
C THR A 770 24.89 -42.78 -4.24
N GLU A 771 24.75 -43.70 -3.28
CA GLU A 771 23.60 -44.62 -3.24
C GLU A 771 22.28 -43.84 -3.17
N PHE A 772 22.22 -42.78 -2.37
CA PHE A 772 21.01 -42.01 -2.14
C PHE A 772 20.53 -41.25 -3.38
N TRP A 773 21.39 -40.46 -4.03
CA TRP A 773 20.95 -39.66 -5.17
C TRP A 773 20.65 -40.50 -6.42
N HIS A 774 21.34 -41.64 -6.61
CA HIS A 774 20.99 -42.61 -7.65
C HIS A 774 19.66 -43.29 -7.37
N ALA A 775 19.39 -43.66 -6.11
CA ALA A 775 18.10 -44.26 -5.74
C ALA A 775 16.94 -43.27 -5.94
N TYR A 776 17.14 -41.99 -5.64
CA TYR A 776 16.17 -40.94 -5.95
C TYR A 776 15.93 -40.78 -7.46
N GLU A 777 16.99 -40.66 -8.26
CA GLU A 777 16.87 -40.49 -9.72
C GLU A 777 16.15 -41.67 -10.39
N SER A 778 16.44 -42.90 -9.94
CA SER A 778 15.86 -44.13 -10.48
C SER A 778 14.49 -44.50 -9.89
N GLY A 779 13.98 -43.78 -8.89
CA GLY A 779 12.71 -44.11 -8.21
C GLY A 779 12.78 -45.35 -7.31
N THR A 780 13.98 -45.71 -6.83
CA THR A 780 14.24 -46.90 -6.00
C THR A 780 14.55 -46.56 -4.53
N LEU A 781 14.17 -45.36 -4.06
CA LEU A 781 14.39 -44.93 -2.67
C LEU A 781 13.79 -45.89 -1.64
N ILE A 782 12.64 -46.49 -1.92
CA ILE A 782 12.00 -47.47 -1.05
C ILE A 782 12.87 -48.71 -0.86
N GLU A 783 13.47 -49.21 -1.94
CA GLU A 783 14.38 -50.36 -1.91
C GLU A 783 15.63 -50.04 -1.09
N LEU A 784 16.18 -48.83 -1.27
CA LEU A 784 17.32 -48.35 -0.49
C LEU A 784 16.98 -48.28 1.00
N ILE A 785 15.86 -47.65 1.37
CA ILE A 785 15.40 -47.54 2.77
C ILE A 785 15.23 -48.92 3.40
N ASP A 786 14.60 -49.85 2.69
CA ASP A 786 14.39 -51.22 3.17
C ASP A 786 15.71 -51.99 3.35
N SER A 787 16.65 -51.84 2.40
CA SER A 787 17.97 -52.49 2.43
C SER A 787 18.83 -52.05 3.63
N LYS A 788 18.60 -50.83 4.13
CA LYS A 788 19.31 -50.25 5.27
C LYS A 788 18.64 -50.55 6.63
N GLY A 789 17.59 -51.36 6.65
CA GLY A 789 16.91 -51.82 7.87
C GLY A 789 15.82 -50.89 8.39
N LEU A 790 15.37 -49.92 7.59
CA LEU A 790 14.38 -48.91 7.98
C LEU A 790 12.95 -49.24 7.53
N LYS A 791 12.72 -50.43 6.95
CA LYS A 791 11.42 -50.89 6.45
C LYS A 791 10.27 -50.71 7.43
N LYS A 792 10.49 -51.06 8.70
CA LYS A 792 9.45 -50.96 9.75
C LYS A 792 8.98 -49.51 9.94
N MET A 793 9.93 -48.58 10.03
CA MET A 793 9.66 -47.15 10.19
C MET A 793 9.00 -46.56 8.94
N ARG A 794 9.52 -46.93 7.75
CA ARG A 794 8.93 -46.52 6.47
C ARG A 794 7.47 -46.96 6.32
N SER A 795 7.14 -48.17 6.79
CA SER A 795 5.79 -48.75 6.66
C SER A 795 4.74 -48.03 7.53
N GLU A 796 5.15 -47.16 8.45
CA GLU A 796 4.23 -46.31 9.22
C GLU A 796 3.63 -45.20 8.35
N PHE A 797 4.29 -44.82 7.24
CA PHE A 797 3.81 -43.83 6.28
C PHE A 797 3.01 -44.50 5.15
N LYS A 798 1.68 -44.41 5.24
CA LYS A 798 0.77 -45.14 4.33
C LYS A 798 0.96 -44.84 2.85
N LEU A 799 1.21 -43.58 2.49
CA LEU A 799 1.25 -43.11 1.09
C LEU A 799 2.68 -42.87 0.57
N LEU A 800 3.68 -42.96 1.44
CA LEU A 800 5.08 -42.66 1.09
C LEU A 800 5.67 -43.67 0.10
N GLU A 801 5.35 -44.96 0.26
CA GLU A 801 5.80 -46.01 -0.67
C GLU A 801 5.30 -45.73 -2.08
N TRP A 802 3.99 -45.53 -2.19
CA TRP A 802 3.34 -45.24 -3.45
C TRP A 802 3.93 -43.98 -4.11
N PHE A 803 4.15 -42.91 -3.34
CA PHE A 803 4.68 -41.64 -3.85
C PHE A 803 6.12 -41.76 -4.37
N LEU A 804 7.00 -42.42 -3.60
CA LEU A 804 8.44 -42.53 -3.93
C LEU A 804 8.76 -43.67 -4.92
N SER A 805 7.83 -44.60 -5.16
CA SER A 805 7.96 -45.65 -6.18
C SER A 805 7.78 -45.13 -7.61
N VAL A 806 7.25 -43.92 -7.78
CA VAL A 806 7.17 -43.25 -9.08
C VAL A 806 8.45 -42.42 -9.27
N SER A 807 9.08 -42.52 -10.45
CA SER A 807 10.25 -41.70 -10.76
C SER A 807 9.93 -40.21 -10.57
N PRO A 808 10.86 -39.38 -10.05
CA PRO A 808 10.62 -37.93 -9.88
C PRO A 808 10.25 -37.18 -11.17
N SER A 809 10.54 -37.75 -12.33
CA SER A 809 10.19 -37.21 -13.65
C SER A 809 8.85 -37.75 -14.20
N GLY A 810 8.20 -38.65 -13.47
CA GLY A 810 6.93 -39.27 -13.84
C GLY A 810 5.72 -38.41 -13.50
N PRO A 811 4.55 -38.67 -14.12
CA PRO A 811 3.32 -37.96 -13.80
C PRO A 811 2.88 -38.29 -12.37
N GLN A 812 2.77 -37.26 -11.53
CA GLN A 812 2.22 -37.35 -10.18
C GLN A 812 0.80 -36.78 -10.17
N PRO A 813 -0.12 -37.34 -9.36
CA PRO A 813 -1.44 -36.75 -9.12
C PRO A 813 -1.35 -35.29 -8.72
N SER A 814 -2.20 -34.46 -9.32
CA SER A 814 -2.25 -33.03 -9.03
C SER A 814 -2.64 -32.71 -7.59
N VAL A 815 -3.24 -33.66 -6.87
CA VAL A 815 -3.66 -33.47 -5.47
C VAL A 815 -2.49 -33.22 -4.54
N TRP A 816 -1.30 -33.72 -4.88
CA TRP A 816 -0.08 -33.41 -4.14
C TRP A 816 0.32 -31.94 -4.27
N SER A 817 0.08 -31.34 -5.45
CA SER A 817 0.29 -29.90 -5.66
C SER A 817 -0.75 -29.07 -4.90
N LEU A 818 -2.00 -29.54 -4.84
CA LEU A 818 -3.04 -28.92 -4.01
C LEU A 818 -2.63 -28.96 -2.53
N LYS A 819 -2.17 -30.11 -2.03
CA LYS A 819 -1.75 -30.28 -0.64
C LYS A 819 -0.56 -29.38 -0.30
N GLN A 820 0.40 -29.23 -1.22
CA GLN A 820 1.50 -28.27 -1.05
C GLN A 820 0.99 -26.83 -0.97
N PHE A 821 0.09 -26.42 -1.86
CA PHE A 821 -0.50 -25.08 -1.84
C PHE A 821 -1.26 -24.81 -0.53
N VAL A 822 -2.01 -25.79 -0.05
CA VAL A 822 -2.71 -25.75 1.24
C VAL A 822 -1.73 -25.65 2.42
N ALA A 823 -0.63 -26.39 2.39
CA ALA A 823 0.40 -26.38 3.44
C ALA A 823 1.24 -25.09 3.46
N ILE A 824 1.42 -24.42 2.32
CA ILE A 824 2.09 -23.10 2.26
C ILE A 824 1.24 -22.03 2.96
N ASP A 825 -0.09 -22.12 2.83
CA ASP A 825 -1.07 -21.25 3.50
C ASP A 825 -0.78 -19.74 3.36
N ASN A 826 -0.30 -19.32 2.18
CA ASN A 826 -0.03 -17.91 1.90
C ASN A 826 -0.29 -17.62 0.41
N PRO A 827 -1.56 -17.63 -0.03
CA PRO A 827 -1.94 -17.42 -1.42
C PRO A 827 -1.60 -16.01 -1.93
N ALA A 828 -1.28 -15.07 -1.03
CA ALA A 828 -0.88 -13.71 -1.39
C ALA A 828 0.54 -13.64 -1.94
N GLU A 829 1.47 -14.40 -1.37
CA GLU A 829 2.88 -14.46 -1.77
C GLU A 829 3.16 -15.64 -2.71
N PHE A 830 2.47 -16.76 -2.50
CA PHE A 830 2.60 -18.00 -3.28
C PHE A 830 1.24 -18.38 -3.88
N PRO A 831 0.83 -17.78 -5.02
CA PRO A 831 -0.44 -18.10 -5.67
C PRO A 831 -0.47 -19.55 -6.18
N PRO A 832 -1.67 -20.13 -6.41
CA PRO A 832 -1.78 -21.51 -6.90
C PRO A 832 -1.09 -21.67 -8.24
N ASN A 833 -0.40 -22.80 -8.44
CA ASN A 833 0.24 -23.11 -9.72
C ASN A 833 -0.81 -23.49 -10.80
N GLU A 834 -0.41 -23.55 -12.08
CA GLU A 834 -1.36 -23.79 -13.18
C GLU A 834 -2.12 -25.11 -13.04
N THR A 835 -1.49 -26.16 -12.53
CA THR A 835 -2.15 -27.44 -12.26
C THR A 835 -3.24 -27.29 -11.20
N VAL A 836 -2.94 -26.62 -10.08
CA VAL A 836 -3.93 -26.41 -9.00
C VAL A 836 -5.07 -25.49 -9.44
N LYS A 837 -4.76 -24.50 -10.27
CA LYS A 837 -5.76 -23.61 -10.88
C LYS A 837 -6.80 -24.38 -11.68
N VAL A 838 -6.35 -25.24 -12.59
CA VAL A 838 -7.23 -25.97 -13.50
C VAL A 838 -7.95 -27.09 -12.77
N ASP A 839 -7.20 -27.94 -12.07
CA ASP A 839 -7.73 -29.18 -11.54
C ASP A 839 -8.66 -28.98 -10.34
N TYR A 840 -8.47 -27.91 -9.55
CA TYR A 840 -9.17 -27.68 -8.29
C TYR A 840 -9.94 -26.35 -8.27
N GLY A 841 -10.34 -25.84 -9.43
CA GLY A 841 -11.28 -24.72 -9.54
C GLY A 841 -10.75 -23.33 -9.17
N PHE A 842 -9.48 -23.19 -8.74
CA PHE A 842 -8.91 -21.88 -8.43
C PHE A 842 -8.80 -20.95 -9.66
N MET A 843 -8.87 -21.49 -10.88
CA MET A 843 -8.98 -20.69 -12.12
C MET A 843 -10.29 -19.92 -12.22
N ASN A 844 -11.34 -20.37 -11.50
CA ASN A 844 -12.66 -19.77 -11.52
C ASN A 844 -12.83 -18.70 -10.43
N CYS A 845 -11.89 -18.59 -9.47
CA CYS A 845 -11.86 -17.52 -8.48
C CYS A 845 -11.58 -16.16 -9.16
N GLN A 846 -12.50 -15.22 -9.00
CA GLN A 846 -12.44 -13.85 -9.51
C GLN A 846 -11.86 -12.89 -8.48
N THR A 847 -12.02 -13.20 -7.18
CA THR A 847 -11.51 -12.38 -6.08
C THR A 847 -10.49 -13.10 -5.19
N PHE A 848 -9.69 -12.32 -4.46
CA PHE A 848 -8.77 -12.88 -3.45
C PHE A 848 -9.53 -13.51 -2.28
N GLU A 849 -10.70 -12.96 -1.91
CA GLU A 849 -11.60 -13.56 -0.92
C GLU A 849 -12.06 -14.95 -1.37
N GLU A 850 -12.52 -15.11 -2.61
CA GLU A 850 -12.90 -16.42 -3.16
C GLU A 850 -11.73 -17.42 -3.16
N THR A 851 -10.52 -16.94 -3.48
CA THR A 851 -9.31 -17.76 -3.39
C THR A 851 -9.07 -18.25 -1.95
N CYS A 852 -9.25 -17.37 -0.95
CA CYS A 852 -9.14 -17.73 0.46
C CYS A 852 -10.27 -18.66 0.92
N ILE A 853 -11.51 -18.45 0.48
CA ILE A 853 -12.66 -19.31 0.79
C ILE A 853 -12.43 -20.71 0.24
N LEU A 854 -11.99 -20.83 -1.02
CA LEU A 854 -11.71 -22.11 -1.64
C LEU A 854 -10.52 -22.81 -0.98
N LEU A 855 -9.47 -22.06 -0.62
CA LEU A 855 -8.34 -22.56 0.17
C LEU A 855 -8.80 -23.13 1.53
N GLU A 856 -9.63 -22.40 2.28
CA GLU A 856 -10.18 -22.87 3.56
C GLU A 856 -11.13 -24.08 3.40
N THR A 857 -11.85 -24.14 2.28
CA THR A 857 -12.70 -25.28 1.94
C THR A 857 -11.85 -26.53 1.71
N TYR A 858 -10.79 -26.43 0.90
CA TYR A 858 -9.86 -27.55 0.70
C TYR A 858 -9.09 -27.91 1.98
N LYS A 859 -8.72 -26.94 2.84
CA LYS A 859 -8.14 -27.24 4.16
C LYS A 859 -9.03 -28.13 5.01
N ARG A 860 -10.33 -27.86 5.04
CA ARG A 860 -11.30 -28.69 5.78
C ARG A 860 -11.50 -30.04 5.11
N LEU A 861 -11.65 -30.04 3.79
CA LEU A 861 -11.85 -31.27 3.03
C LEU A 861 -10.66 -32.23 3.21
N LEU A 862 -9.42 -31.75 3.09
CA LEU A 862 -8.20 -32.54 3.24
C LEU A 862 -7.95 -33.06 4.68
N ARG A 863 -8.70 -32.58 5.68
CA ARG A 863 -8.65 -33.15 7.05
C ARG A 863 -9.52 -34.39 7.21
N GLU A 864 -10.51 -34.57 6.35
CA GLU A 864 -11.57 -35.58 6.51
C GLU A 864 -11.62 -36.56 5.33
N ALA A 865 -11.36 -36.09 4.11
CA ALA A 865 -11.42 -36.85 2.88
C ALA A 865 -10.10 -37.54 2.54
N ASP A 866 -10.19 -38.68 1.85
CA ASP A 866 -9.02 -39.33 1.28
C ASP A 866 -8.46 -38.53 0.10
N LEU A 867 -7.14 -38.32 0.11
CA LEU A 867 -6.42 -37.53 -0.89
C LEU A 867 -6.53 -38.11 -2.30
N LEU A 868 -6.53 -39.44 -2.44
CA LEU A 868 -6.58 -40.08 -3.74
C LEU A 868 -8.02 -40.10 -4.29
N GLU A 869 -9.01 -40.30 -3.43
CA GLU A 869 -10.43 -40.19 -3.82
C GLU A 869 -10.77 -38.77 -4.31
N LEU A 870 -10.21 -37.73 -3.67
CA LEU A 870 -10.35 -36.35 -4.14
C LEU A 870 -9.75 -36.15 -5.54
N HIS A 871 -8.62 -36.81 -5.84
CA HIS A 871 -8.02 -36.76 -7.17
C HIS A 871 -8.88 -37.49 -8.20
N GLU A 872 -9.45 -38.64 -7.85
CA GLU A 872 -10.37 -39.37 -8.74
C GLU A 872 -11.62 -38.54 -9.05
N ALA A 873 -12.20 -37.86 -8.04
CA ALA A 873 -13.30 -36.93 -8.24
C ALA A 873 -12.93 -35.74 -9.15
N CYS A 874 -11.71 -35.22 -9.02
CA CYS A 874 -11.16 -34.22 -9.96
C CYS A 874 -11.14 -34.74 -11.40
N LEU A 875 -10.60 -35.94 -11.62
CA LEU A 875 -10.53 -36.55 -12.96
C LEU A 875 -11.91 -36.85 -13.56
N ALA A 876 -12.90 -37.16 -12.71
CA ALA A 876 -14.28 -37.39 -13.09
C ALA A 876 -15.08 -36.09 -13.34
N GLY A 877 -14.57 -34.94 -12.90
CA GLY A 877 -15.29 -33.65 -12.94
C GLY A 877 -16.39 -33.53 -11.89
N GLU A 878 -16.30 -34.31 -10.79
CA GLU A 878 -17.30 -34.45 -9.73
C GLU A 878 -16.82 -33.83 -8.40
N LEU A 879 -15.95 -32.81 -8.46
CA LEU A 879 -15.37 -32.19 -7.26
C LEU A 879 -16.41 -31.57 -6.33
N PHE A 880 -17.47 -31.00 -6.89
CA PHE A 880 -18.54 -30.38 -6.12
C PHE A 880 -19.32 -31.44 -5.34
N GLU A 881 -19.75 -32.50 -6.03
CA GLU A 881 -20.46 -33.64 -5.45
C GLU A 881 -19.61 -34.34 -4.39
N PHE A 882 -18.31 -34.50 -4.66
CA PHE A 882 -17.36 -35.03 -3.69
C PHE A 882 -17.28 -34.14 -2.44
N ALA A 883 -17.09 -32.83 -2.60
CA ALA A 883 -17.03 -31.90 -1.48
C ALA A 883 -18.33 -31.83 -0.67
N GLU A 884 -19.49 -31.89 -1.33
CA GLU A 884 -20.83 -31.91 -0.72
C GLU A 884 -21.02 -33.13 0.21
N SER A 885 -20.35 -34.24 -0.09
CA SER A 885 -20.41 -35.44 0.77
C SER A 885 -19.74 -35.27 2.14
N TYR A 886 -18.85 -34.28 2.30
CA TYR A 886 -18.14 -33.98 3.55
C TYR A 886 -18.64 -32.69 4.22
N HIS A 887 -18.91 -31.64 3.43
CA HIS A 887 -19.27 -30.32 3.93
C HIS A 887 -20.52 -29.77 3.22
N HIS A 888 -21.30 -28.94 3.89
CA HIS A 888 -22.43 -28.26 3.23
C HIS A 888 -21.89 -27.26 2.19
N MET A 889 -22.18 -27.49 0.92
CA MET A 889 -21.79 -26.63 -0.20
C MET A 889 -23.02 -25.86 -0.73
N ASP A 890 -22.89 -24.54 -0.92
CA ASP A 890 -23.88 -23.75 -1.68
C ASP A 890 -23.67 -23.96 -3.19
N GLU A 891 -24.73 -23.95 -3.99
CA GLU A 891 -24.72 -24.12 -5.45
C GLU A 891 -23.81 -23.10 -6.15
N ASN A 892 -23.59 -21.94 -5.53
CA ASN A 892 -22.64 -20.93 -5.99
C ASN A 892 -21.18 -21.43 -6.04
N HIS A 893 -20.81 -22.46 -5.27
CA HIS A 893 -19.48 -23.09 -5.28
C HIS A 893 -19.28 -24.12 -6.40
N ARG A 894 -20.30 -24.38 -7.24
CA ARG A 894 -20.22 -25.32 -8.38
C ARG A 894 -19.42 -24.76 -9.56
N ARG A 895 -19.28 -23.44 -9.64
CA ARG A 895 -18.44 -22.75 -10.62
C ARG A 895 -16.98 -22.97 -10.28
#